data_AF-A0A953GSA7-F1
#
_entry.id   AF-A0A953GSA7-F1
#
_cell.length_a   1.000
_cell.length_b   1.000
_cell.length_c   1.000
_cell.angle_alpha   90.00
_cell.angle_beta   90.00
_cell.angle_gamma   90.00
#
_symmetry.space_group_name_H-M   'P 1'
#
loop_
_entity.id
_entity.type
_entity.pdbx_description
1 polymer ?
#
loop_
_entity_poly.entity_id
_entity_poly.type
_entity_poly.pdbx_seq_one_letter_code
_entity_poly.pdbx_strand_id
1 'polypeptide(L)'
;MKKRHWLKTLSGAIAALSLSLPMQPAFGSSHREAPLISNDPLADNTDLYVFRSPDDPNTITIIANYIPLELPEGGPNYASFGQNIQYLVHIDNDAGKKGDEIVYRFTFSQTNQDPTTFFNIRLGKENLKTTYTAEKSTDGGKTFQIIVNNGIVPPPNIGPRSIEGAAGLNKSYEQLMAAAITTASTGETVFCGPVDDPFFVDLGGIFDLGQTRLKDAQGFERARDAVAGFNCHAIALKIPIQLVQKDGKPVSEAKNILDGDYTIGVWTSASRPKVTTLRTDGNPPDVSGEWVQVSRLGMPLTNEAVVPIGMKDYWNAITPYDDAEVAVFAKYFMNPELALYMDDSQFGGAVPAFAKLRIQSKSLGSFDFRNGKDGLFGLPESARAGTALSDQLFGGILLGKGEPRRVDVLPAFYTGVPNVPPYQLATGKNGNPLAVGKPFANNFLPSLGDMLRLNMAVPVTPRNDPKFSSLGLVQAAVLGLTDPAYNQDASLQFIPNMDGFPNGRRLEDDVTRIELQAVAGVVLAAVGLWYDDYIPGQTSSPVTPGLLGVLTYSAGPEANDLPFRAEWPYMAPPHRGYDYVKKLTTGIRRDDDPTPASALGISAPVGQFVGQNFPNPAATETQLRFHVNAVGNTRVVVYDVHGNQVTTLVNQRVEPGTYVTKWEPTQDVPSGTYLAQLVVNGSTVSSMKITLER
;
A
#
# COMPACT_ATOMS: atom_id res chain seq x y z
N MET A 1 -59.61 -41.64 23.04
CA MET A 1 -59.92 -42.61 21.96
C MET A 1 -60.21 -41.85 20.66
N LYS A 2 -59.29 -41.90 19.71
CA LYS A 2 -59.42 -42.51 18.37
C LYS A 2 -60.32 -41.78 17.35
N LYS A 3 -59.68 -41.17 16.34
CA LYS A 3 -60.12 -41.12 14.93
C LYS A 3 -58.87 -41.43 14.08
N ARG A 4 -58.71 -42.66 13.56
CA ARG A 4 -58.96 -43.13 12.16
C ARG A 4 -58.15 -42.31 11.11
N HIS A 5 -56.94 -42.73 10.74
CA HIS A 5 -56.57 -43.67 9.64
C HIS A 5 -57.13 -43.31 8.26
N TRP A 6 -56.24 -42.99 7.31
CA TRP A 6 -56.20 -43.57 5.96
C TRP A 6 -54.74 -43.58 5.45
N LEU A 7 -54.30 -44.76 4.99
CA LEU A 7 -53.03 -45.01 4.31
C LEU A 7 -53.03 -44.36 2.91
N LYS A 8 -51.83 -44.02 2.41
CA LYS A 8 -51.30 -44.53 1.13
C LYS A 8 -49.79 -44.26 1.03
N THR A 9 -49.05 -45.37 1.00
CA THR A 9 -47.66 -45.52 0.56
C THR A 9 -47.48 -45.04 -0.87
N LEU A 10 -46.46 -44.22 -1.14
CA LEU A 10 -45.80 -44.18 -2.43
C LEU A 10 -44.28 -44.07 -2.22
N SER A 11 -43.59 -44.88 -3.01
CA SER A 11 -42.19 -45.27 -2.89
C SER A 11 -41.21 -44.12 -3.03
N GLY A 12 -40.12 -44.20 -2.25
CA GLY A 12 -38.97 -43.32 -2.37
C GLY A 12 -38.20 -43.56 -3.66
N ALA A 13 -37.84 -42.46 -4.31
CA ALA A 13 -36.72 -42.38 -5.25
C ALA A 13 -36.01 -41.05 -4.98
N ILE A 14 -34.69 -41.18 -4.86
CA ILE A 14 -33.70 -40.16 -4.52
C ILE A 14 -33.64 -39.09 -5.62
N ALA A 15 -33.68 -37.82 -5.23
CA ALA A 15 -33.07 -36.73 -5.99
C ALA A 15 -32.63 -35.64 -5.02
N ALA A 16 -31.38 -35.72 -4.59
CA ALA A 16 -30.66 -34.61 -3.97
C ALA A 16 -30.49 -33.52 -5.04
N LEU A 17 -31.29 -32.46 -4.95
CA LEU A 17 -31.06 -31.25 -5.74
C LEU A 17 -30.15 -30.33 -4.92
N SER A 18 -28.85 -30.58 -5.03
CA SER A 18 -27.81 -29.62 -4.69
C SER A 18 -27.96 -28.41 -5.61
N LEU A 19 -28.56 -27.32 -5.12
CA LEU A 19 -28.37 -26.01 -5.72
C LEU A 19 -26.92 -25.59 -5.45
N SER A 20 -26.03 -25.96 -6.36
CA SER A 20 -24.73 -25.31 -6.50
C SER A 20 -24.97 -23.91 -7.06
N LEU A 21 -25.14 -22.94 -6.16
CA LEU A 21 -24.87 -21.54 -6.49
C LEU A 21 -23.39 -21.47 -6.89
N PRO A 22 -23.03 -20.96 -8.07
CA PRO A 22 -21.64 -20.64 -8.34
C PRO A 22 -21.25 -19.53 -7.35
N MET A 23 -20.37 -19.87 -6.41
CA MET A 23 -19.62 -18.87 -5.66
C MET A 23 -18.86 -18.03 -6.70
N GLN A 24 -19.34 -16.82 -6.97
CA GLN A 24 -18.52 -15.83 -7.63
C GLN A 24 -17.38 -15.51 -6.66
N PRO A 25 -16.11 -15.58 -7.09
CA PRO A 25 -15.03 -15.03 -6.27
C PRO A 25 -15.23 -13.51 -6.22
N ALA A 26 -15.67 -13.02 -5.07
CA ALA A 26 -15.59 -11.61 -4.75
C ALA A 26 -14.13 -11.31 -4.41
N PHE A 27 -13.43 -10.62 -5.31
CA PHE A 27 -12.11 -10.06 -5.03
C PHE A 27 -12.31 -8.73 -4.32
N GLY A 28 -12.01 -8.66 -3.02
CA GLY A 28 -11.86 -7.42 -2.27
C GLY A 28 -10.41 -7.33 -1.80
N SER A 29 -9.71 -6.29 -2.24
CA SER A 29 -8.35 -5.93 -1.86
C SER A 29 -8.40 -4.52 -1.25
N SER A 30 -7.33 -4.04 -0.60
CA SER A 30 -7.22 -2.69 0.02
C SER A 30 -7.27 -1.50 -0.96
N HIS A 31 -7.75 -1.80 -2.16
CA HIS A 31 -7.61 -1.15 -3.43
C HIS A 31 -8.80 -1.70 -4.23
N ARG A 32 -9.92 -0.96 -4.29
CA ARG A 32 -11.26 -1.40 -4.72
C ARG A 32 -12.10 -1.95 -3.56
N GLU A 33 -12.20 -1.19 -2.48
CA GLU A 33 -12.66 -1.70 -1.18
C GLU A 33 -14.19 -1.90 -1.18
N ALA A 34 -14.93 -1.14 -1.98
CA ALA A 34 -16.39 -1.19 -2.10
C ALA A 34 -16.85 -1.65 -3.51
N PRO A 35 -18.01 -2.34 -3.63
CA PRO A 35 -18.51 -2.81 -4.92
C PRO A 35 -18.62 -1.72 -6.02
N LEU A 36 -19.13 -0.53 -5.70
CA LEU A 36 -19.26 0.55 -6.69
C LEU A 36 -17.91 1.12 -7.09
N ILE A 37 -17.03 1.40 -6.11
CA ILE A 37 -15.71 1.99 -6.40
C ILE A 37 -14.81 1.02 -7.17
N SER A 38 -15.01 -0.29 -7.00
CA SER A 38 -14.30 -1.32 -7.77
C SER A 38 -14.52 -1.27 -9.28
N ASN A 39 -15.59 -0.58 -9.72
CA ASN A 39 -15.93 -0.31 -11.12
C ASN A 39 -15.56 1.12 -11.54
N ASP A 40 -14.97 1.90 -10.64
CA ASP A 40 -14.58 3.29 -10.83
C ASP A 40 -13.20 3.58 -10.23
N PRO A 41 -12.14 2.95 -10.76
CA PRO A 41 -10.80 3.00 -10.18
C PRO A 41 -10.20 4.41 -10.13
N LEU A 42 -10.68 5.36 -10.95
CA LEU A 42 -10.15 6.72 -10.96
C LEU A 42 -10.59 7.56 -9.75
N ALA A 43 -11.70 7.19 -9.12
CA ALA A 43 -12.20 7.83 -7.89
C ALA A 43 -11.81 7.04 -6.62
N ASP A 44 -11.12 5.92 -6.81
CA ASP A 44 -10.77 4.99 -5.75
C ASP A 44 -9.64 5.56 -4.89
N ASN A 45 -9.92 5.69 -3.59
CA ASN A 45 -9.05 6.33 -2.62
C ASN A 45 -8.38 5.23 -1.82
N THR A 46 -7.09 5.06 -2.04
CA THR A 46 -6.40 3.88 -1.55
C THR A 46 -5.81 4.09 -0.16
N ASP A 47 -5.23 5.26 0.09
CA ASP A 47 -4.55 5.54 1.36
C ASP A 47 -4.50 7.03 1.69
N LEU A 48 -4.60 7.33 2.99
CA LEU A 48 -4.36 8.65 3.56
C LEU A 48 -3.22 8.58 4.58
N TYR A 49 -2.23 9.44 4.42
CA TYR A 49 -1.12 9.64 5.35
C TYR A 49 -1.10 11.08 5.84
N VAL A 50 -0.96 11.28 7.15
CA VAL A 50 -0.95 12.60 7.77
C VAL A 50 0.07 12.60 8.90
N PHE A 51 1.17 13.32 8.75
CA PHE A 51 2.27 13.27 9.71
C PHE A 51 3.04 14.57 9.75
N ARG A 52 3.86 14.74 10.79
CA ARG A 52 4.80 15.86 10.89
C ARG A 52 5.97 15.63 9.94
N SER A 53 6.28 16.63 9.11
CA SER A 53 7.29 16.48 8.07
C SER A 53 8.67 16.20 8.68
N PRO A 54 9.38 15.14 8.26
CA PRO A 54 10.63 14.72 8.90
C PRO A 54 11.82 15.65 8.64
N ASP A 55 11.78 16.44 7.57
CA ASP A 55 12.80 17.40 7.16
C ASP A 55 12.50 18.84 7.63
N ASP A 56 11.27 19.13 8.08
CA ASP A 56 10.86 20.47 8.52
C ASP A 56 9.89 20.40 9.72
N PRO A 57 10.38 20.72 10.94
CA PRO A 57 9.55 20.70 12.13
C PRO A 57 8.54 21.85 12.20
N ASN A 58 8.33 22.69 11.18
CA ASN A 58 7.25 23.68 11.17
C ASN A 58 6.10 23.31 10.23
N THR A 59 6.19 22.16 9.55
CA THR A 59 5.17 21.71 8.60
C THR A 59 4.57 20.37 9.00
N ILE A 60 3.40 20.10 8.43
CA ILE A 60 2.84 18.76 8.32
C ILE A 60 2.84 18.33 6.85
N THR A 61 2.66 17.04 6.66
CA THR A 61 2.49 16.39 5.37
C THR A 61 1.16 15.67 5.36
N ILE A 62 0.39 15.88 4.28
CA ILE A 62 -0.79 15.10 3.94
C ILE A 62 -0.55 14.47 2.57
N ILE A 63 -0.76 13.16 2.45
CA ILE A 63 -0.66 12.42 1.19
C ILE A 63 -1.95 11.62 1.05
N ALA A 64 -2.67 11.85 -0.04
CA ALA A 64 -3.86 11.11 -0.43
C ALA A 64 -3.56 10.35 -1.72
N ASN A 65 -3.58 9.02 -1.65
CA ASN A 65 -3.34 8.16 -2.79
C ASN A 65 -4.66 7.74 -3.42
N TYR A 66 -4.62 7.64 -4.75
CA TYR A 66 -5.73 7.24 -5.58
C TYR A 66 -5.24 6.31 -6.67
N ILE A 67 -6.19 5.63 -7.30
CA ILE A 67 -5.96 4.79 -8.47
C ILE A 67 -5.06 3.59 -8.12
N PRO A 68 -5.68 2.48 -7.69
CA PRO A 68 -4.95 1.33 -7.21
C PRO A 68 -4.25 0.54 -8.32
N LEU A 69 -3.16 -0.17 -7.94
CA LEU A 69 -2.58 -1.29 -8.70
C LEU A 69 -2.22 -0.93 -10.15
N GLU A 70 -1.63 0.24 -10.38
CA GLU A 70 -1.25 0.65 -11.72
C GLU A 70 -0.05 -0.14 -12.21
N LEU A 71 -0.24 -0.86 -13.32
CA LEU A 71 0.86 -1.57 -13.96
C LEU A 71 1.84 -0.56 -14.60
N PRO A 72 3.15 -0.64 -14.28
CA PRO A 72 4.16 0.23 -14.88
C PRO A 72 4.20 0.15 -16.42
N GLU A 73 3.93 -1.04 -16.97
CA GLU A 73 3.85 -1.34 -18.40
C GLU A 73 2.42 -1.27 -18.97
N GLY A 74 1.47 -0.63 -18.28
CA GLY A 74 0.04 -0.57 -18.65
C GLY A 74 -0.32 0.18 -19.95
N GLY A 75 0.65 0.47 -20.81
CA GLY A 75 0.42 1.15 -22.09
C GLY A 75 -0.47 0.37 -23.07
N PRO A 76 -0.95 1.01 -24.16
CA PRO A 76 -0.60 2.36 -24.63
C PRO A 76 -1.34 3.51 -23.91
N ASN A 77 -2.34 3.20 -23.07
CA ASN A 77 -3.07 4.18 -22.26
C ASN A 77 -2.76 3.95 -20.78
N TYR A 78 -1.95 4.84 -20.21
CA TYR A 78 -1.56 4.78 -18.81
C TYR A 78 -2.63 5.41 -17.92
N ALA A 79 -2.60 5.07 -16.62
CA ALA A 79 -3.43 5.71 -15.61
C ALA A 79 -3.19 7.24 -15.53
N SER A 80 -4.22 7.97 -15.13
CA SER A 80 -4.17 9.41 -14.87
C SER A 80 -5.35 9.79 -13.99
N PHE A 81 -5.22 10.84 -13.19
CA PHE A 81 -6.35 11.49 -12.52
C PHE A 81 -7.49 11.79 -13.51
N GLY A 82 -8.74 11.59 -13.06
CA GLY A 82 -9.93 11.79 -13.86
C GLY A 82 -10.30 13.26 -14.03
N GLN A 83 -10.70 13.64 -15.25
CA GLN A 83 -11.09 15.03 -15.58
C GLN A 83 -12.48 15.42 -15.07
N ASN A 84 -13.31 14.44 -14.69
CA ASN A 84 -14.68 14.62 -14.19
C ASN A 84 -14.82 14.14 -12.73
N ILE A 85 -13.76 14.33 -11.94
CA ILE A 85 -13.68 13.97 -10.53
C ILE A 85 -13.16 15.19 -9.77
N GLN A 86 -13.76 15.46 -8.60
CA GLN A 86 -13.17 16.34 -7.60
C GLN A 86 -12.52 15.48 -6.53
N TYR A 87 -11.23 15.69 -6.32
CA TYR A 87 -10.47 15.07 -5.23
C TYR A 87 -10.33 16.10 -4.12
N LEU A 88 -10.72 15.75 -2.90
CA LEU A 88 -10.78 16.68 -1.78
C LEU A 88 -9.96 16.18 -0.59
N VAL A 89 -9.24 17.09 0.05
CA VAL A 89 -8.61 16.91 1.36
C VAL A 89 -9.34 17.83 2.33
N HIS A 90 -9.89 17.25 3.39
CA HIS A 90 -10.70 17.95 4.39
C HIS A 90 -9.96 17.98 5.73
N ILE A 91 -10.01 19.12 6.42
CA ILE A 91 -9.34 19.33 7.70
C ILE A 91 -10.29 20.00 8.69
N ASP A 92 -10.55 19.30 9.79
CA ASP A 92 -11.20 19.77 11.01
C ASP A 92 -10.12 20.23 11.99
N ASN A 93 -10.20 21.47 12.44
CA ASN A 93 -9.28 22.01 13.44
C ASN A 93 -10.01 22.63 14.64
N ASP A 94 -11.34 22.53 14.68
CA ASP A 94 -12.19 23.12 15.71
C ASP A 94 -13.37 22.19 16.03
N ALA A 95 -13.18 21.30 17.00
CA ALA A 95 -14.24 20.41 17.47
C ALA A 95 -15.48 21.13 18.06
N GLY A 96 -15.44 22.46 18.24
CA GLY A 96 -16.61 23.26 18.57
C GLY A 96 -17.55 23.51 17.38
N LYS A 97 -17.12 23.18 16.17
CA LYS A 97 -17.87 23.32 14.93
C LYS A 97 -18.06 21.95 14.27
N LYS A 98 -19.25 21.73 13.72
CA LYS A 98 -19.55 20.52 12.94
C LYS A 98 -19.17 20.78 11.48
N GLY A 99 -18.34 19.91 10.91
CA GLY A 99 -17.83 20.04 9.54
C GLY A 99 -16.36 20.37 9.51
N ASP A 100 -15.84 20.61 8.31
CA ASP A 100 -14.44 20.94 8.07
C ASP A 100 -14.24 22.46 8.03
N GLU A 101 -13.16 22.97 8.63
CA GLU A 101 -12.80 24.39 8.50
C GLU A 101 -12.06 24.67 7.20
N ILE A 102 -11.19 23.73 6.79
CA ILE A 102 -10.31 23.89 5.65
C ILE A 102 -10.54 22.74 4.68
N VAL A 103 -10.74 23.08 3.40
CA VAL A 103 -10.91 22.10 2.33
C VAL A 103 -9.99 22.45 1.16
N TYR A 104 -9.17 21.51 0.74
CA TYR A 104 -8.45 21.60 -0.52
C TYR A 104 -9.20 20.81 -1.59
N ARG A 105 -9.38 21.38 -2.77
CA ARG A 105 -10.03 20.75 -3.91
C ARG A 105 -9.09 20.71 -5.12
N PHE A 106 -8.94 19.54 -5.71
CA PHE A 106 -8.13 19.29 -6.89
C PHE A 106 -9.02 18.85 -8.04
N THR A 107 -8.82 19.48 -9.19
CA THR A 107 -9.44 19.11 -10.46
C THR A 107 -8.37 19.02 -11.53
N PHE A 108 -8.54 18.10 -12.48
CA PHE A 108 -7.52 17.77 -13.45
C PHE A 108 -8.04 17.98 -14.87
N SER A 109 -7.12 18.28 -15.78
CA SER A 109 -7.41 18.47 -17.20
C SER A 109 -6.29 17.89 -18.04
N GLN A 110 -6.64 17.38 -19.22
CA GLN A 110 -5.67 16.79 -20.14
C GLN A 110 -5.63 17.51 -21.48
N THR A 111 -4.44 17.60 -22.06
CA THR A 111 -4.23 18.09 -23.43
C THR A 111 -3.44 17.09 -24.24
N ASN A 112 -3.89 16.79 -25.45
CA ASN A 112 -3.15 15.96 -26.39
C ASN A 112 -2.20 16.84 -27.23
N GLN A 113 -0.90 16.85 -26.92
CA GLN A 113 0.06 17.74 -27.58
C GLN A 113 0.46 17.27 -29.00
N ASP A 114 0.32 15.98 -29.30
CA ASP A 114 0.53 15.40 -30.63
C ASP A 114 -0.54 14.34 -30.96
N PRO A 115 -1.73 14.76 -31.41
CA PRO A 115 -2.83 13.83 -31.70
C PRO A 115 -2.56 12.92 -32.92
N THR A 116 -1.41 13.04 -33.59
CA THR A 116 -1.08 12.27 -34.80
C THR A 116 -0.41 10.92 -34.51
N THR A 117 -0.17 10.59 -33.24
CA THR A 117 0.52 9.36 -32.83
C THR A 117 -0.20 8.62 -31.71
N PHE A 118 -0.02 7.30 -31.65
CA PHE A 118 -0.45 6.49 -30.52
C PHE A 118 0.61 6.46 -29.40
N PHE A 119 1.86 6.88 -29.66
CA PHE A 119 2.87 6.95 -28.61
C PHE A 119 2.49 8.04 -27.62
N ASN A 120 2.43 7.70 -26.34
CA ASN A 120 2.09 8.66 -25.31
C ASN A 120 3.13 9.79 -25.22
N ILE A 121 4.41 9.49 -25.47
CA ILE A 121 5.48 10.49 -25.45
C ILE A 121 6.42 10.31 -26.64
N ARG A 122 6.63 11.38 -27.43
CA ARG A 122 7.66 11.47 -28.46
C ARG A 122 7.98 12.92 -28.85
N LEU A 123 9.17 13.16 -29.39
CA LEU A 123 9.60 14.43 -29.97
C LEU A 123 9.41 15.64 -29.02
N GLY A 124 9.67 15.44 -27.73
CA GLY A 124 9.50 16.46 -26.69
C GLY A 124 8.03 16.78 -26.34
N LYS A 125 7.07 15.96 -26.78
CA LYS A 125 5.64 16.15 -26.55
C LYS A 125 5.02 14.97 -25.80
N GLU A 126 4.00 15.30 -25.02
CA GLU A 126 3.20 14.39 -24.20
C GLU A 126 1.75 14.39 -24.71
N ASN A 127 1.29 13.24 -25.17
CA ASN A 127 -0.12 12.99 -25.41
C ASN A 127 -0.79 12.69 -24.07
N LEU A 128 -1.97 13.26 -23.84
CA LEU A 128 -2.64 13.22 -22.54
C LEU A 128 -1.83 13.92 -21.43
N LYS A 129 -1.14 15.03 -21.76
CA LYS A 129 -0.48 15.87 -20.77
C LYS A 129 -1.48 16.33 -19.72
N THR A 130 -1.30 15.93 -18.47
CA THR A 130 -2.20 16.26 -17.36
C THR A 130 -1.70 17.50 -16.60
N THR A 131 -2.63 18.40 -16.29
CA THR A 131 -2.43 19.54 -15.40
C THR A 131 -3.54 19.60 -14.37
N TYR A 132 -3.33 20.31 -13.27
CA TYR A 132 -4.31 20.46 -12.21
C TYR A 132 -4.54 21.92 -11.80
N THR A 133 -5.72 22.15 -11.24
CA THR A 133 -6.04 23.35 -10.46
C THR A 133 -6.25 22.90 -9.02
N ALA A 134 -5.54 23.54 -8.09
CA ALA A 134 -5.75 23.37 -6.66
C ALA A 134 -6.43 24.61 -6.09
N GLU A 135 -7.51 24.39 -5.38
CA GLU A 135 -8.29 25.41 -4.70
C GLU A 135 -8.30 25.15 -3.19
N LYS A 136 -8.39 26.22 -2.40
CA LYS A 136 -8.49 26.17 -0.94
C LYS A 136 -9.73 26.92 -0.47
N SER A 137 -10.45 26.33 0.46
CA SER A 137 -11.49 26.96 1.26
C SER A 137 -11.04 27.03 2.71
N THR A 138 -11.41 28.10 3.41
CA THR A 138 -11.24 28.27 4.87
C THR A 138 -12.56 28.65 5.55
N ASP A 139 -13.69 28.40 4.88
CA ASP A 139 -15.05 28.71 5.33
C ASP A 139 -15.99 27.50 5.25
N GLY A 140 -15.42 26.30 5.32
CA GLY A 140 -16.12 25.01 5.24
C GLY A 140 -16.68 24.70 3.86
N GLY A 141 -15.90 24.98 2.81
CA GLY A 141 -16.24 24.65 1.43
C GLY A 141 -17.29 25.57 0.78
N LYS A 142 -17.64 26.70 1.40
CA LYS A 142 -18.62 27.64 0.84
C LYS A 142 -18.03 28.47 -0.29
N THR A 143 -16.79 28.92 -0.13
CA THR A 143 -16.03 29.63 -1.15
C THR A 143 -14.64 29.02 -1.34
N PHE A 144 -14.13 29.08 -2.56
CA PHE A 144 -12.85 28.50 -2.94
C PHE A 144 -11.97 29.55 -3.63
N GLN A 145 -10.72 29.64 -3.18
CA GLN A 145 -9.66 30.42 -3.81
C GLN A 145 -8.74 29.49 -4.59
N ILE A 146 -8.44 29.81 -5.85
CA ILE A 146 -7.39 29.11 -6.60
C ILE A 146 -6.03 29.44 -5.98
N ILE A 147 -5.31 28.41 -5.53
CA ILE A 147 -3.98 28.54 -4.91
C ILE A 147 -2.86 28.00 -5.81
N VAL A 148 -3.20 27.09 -6.73
CA VAL A 148 -2.34 26.67 -7.86
C VAL A 148 -3.21 26.62 -9.11
N ASN A 149 -2.75 27.28 -10.17
CA ASN A 149 -3.39 27.25 -11.49
C ASN A 149 -2.41 26.63 -12.50
N ASN A 150 -2.87 25.66 -13.30
CA ASN A 150 -2.05 24.92 -14.25
C ASN A 150 -0.83 24.22 -13.61
N GLY A 151 -1.01 23.64 -12.41
CA GLY A 151 -0.01 22.76 -11.81
C GLY A 151 0.25 21.56 -12.71
N ILE A 152 1.50 21.07 -12.73
CA ILE A 152 1.92 20.01 -13.65
C ILE A 152 1.81 18.66 -12.95
N VAL A 153 1.29 17.65 -13.65
CA VAL A 153 1.40 16.25 -13.27
C VAL A 153 2.52 15.64 -14.12
N PRO A 154 3.55 14.98 -13.53
CA PRO A 154 4.59 14.35 -14.33
C PRO A 154 3.99 13.19 -15.14
N PRO A 155 4.50 12.90 -16.35
CA PRO A 155 3.97 11.82 -17.16
C PRO A 155 4.28 10.46 -16.54
N PRO A 156 3.59 9.38 -16.95
CA PRO A 156 3.95 8.02 -16.56
C PRO A 156 5.42 7.70 -16.85
N ASN A 157 6.09 6.92 -16.00
CA ASN A 157 7.49 6.51 -16.20
C ASN A 157 7.58 5.37 -17.24
N ILE A 158 7.31 5.70 -18.51
CA ILE A 158 7.15 4.70 -19.57
C ILE A 158 8.41 3.86 -19.79
N GLY A 159 9.54 4.52 -19.99
CA GLY A 159 10.80 3.84 -20.32
C GLY A 159 11.87 4.75 -20.90
N PRO A 160 13.10 4.23 -21.09
CA PRO A 160 14.28 5.03 -21.39
C PRO A 160 14.16 5.89 -22.65
N ARG A 161 13.44 5.41 -23.66
CA ARG A 161 13.29 6.13 -24.93
C ARG A 161 12.30 7.27 -24.86
N SER A 162 11.22 7.10 -24.09
CA SER A 162 10.15 8.08 -23.95
C SER A 162 10.52 9.17 -22.94
N ILE A 163 11.24 8.83 -21.88
CA ILE A 163 11.61 9.76 -20.82
C ILE A 163 12.98 10.39 -21.12
N GLU A 164 14.07 9.62 -21.06
CA GLU A 164 15.44 10.13 -21.19
C GLU A 164 15.92 10.28 -22.64
N GLY A 165 15.29 9.59 -23.59
CA GLY A 165 15.75 9.53 -24.97
C GLY A 165 15.55 10.85 -25.72
N ALA A 166 16.43 11.11 -26.70
CA ALA A 166 16.33 12.27 -27.61
C ALA A 166 15.04 12.30 -28.45
N ALA A 167 14.41 11.13 -28.66
CA ALA A 167 13.12 11.00 -29.31
C ALA A 167 11.93 11.12 -28.33
N GLY A 168 12.19 11.26 -27.03
CA GLY A 168 11.23 11.41 -25.95
C GLY A 168 11.27 12.82 -25.35
N LEU A 169 11.27 12.93 -24.01
CA LEU A 169 11.37 14.22 -23.29
C LEU A 169 12.80 14.68 -23.05
N ASN A 170 13.78 13.79 -23.22
CA ASN A 170 15.20 14.07 -23.03
C ASN A 170 15.50 14.64 -21.62
N LYS A 171 14.88 14.05 -20.59
CA LYS A 171 15.03 14.40 -19.17
C LYS A 171 15.10 13.14 -18.32
N SER A 172 15.79 13.19 -17.19
CA SER A 172 15.64 12.16 -16.14
C SER A 172 14.24 12.24 -15.52
N TYR A 173 13.75 11.12 -14.99
CA TYR A 173 12.44 11.10 -14.35
C TYR A 173 12.42 11.96 -13.07
N GLU A 174 13.53 12.02 -12.34
CA GLU A 174 13.70 12.88 -11.17
C GLU A 174 13.52 14.36 -11.51
N GLN A 175 14.03 14.80 -12.67
CA GLN A 175 13.81 16.17 -13.15
C GLN A 175 12.33 16.45 -13.48
N LEU A 176 11.58 15.45 -13.95
CA LEU A 176 10.15 15.58 -14.22
C LEU A 176 9.35 15.69 -12.92
N MET A 177 9.63 14.83 -11.93
CA MET A 177 9.00 14.91 -10.61
C MET A 177 9.32 16.23 -9.91
N ALA A 178 10.60 16.65 -9.91
CA ALA A 178 11.00 17.92 -9.29
C ALA A 178 10.32 19.13 -9.93
N ALA A 179 10.13 19.11 -11.26
CA ALA A 179 9.41 20.17 -11.98
C ALA A 179 7.89 20.18 -11.71
N ALA A 180 7.32 19.09 -11.20
CA ALA A 180 5.92 19.01 -10.80
C ALA A 180 5.66 19.53 -9.37
N ILE A 181 6.70 19.71 -8.55
CA ILE A 181 6.57 20.29 -7.22
C ILE A 181 6.34 21.80 -7.35
N THR A 182 5.22 22.28 -6.81
CA THR A 182 4.81 23.68 -6.91
C THR A 182 4.54 24.28 -5.54
N THR A 183 5.00 25.51 -5.29
CA THR A 183 4.58 26.30 -4.13
C THR A 183 3.29 27.04 -4.45
N ALA A 184 2.25 26.81 -3.65
CA ALA A 184 0.97 27.47 -3.75
C ALA A 184 1.04 28.94 -3.31
N SER A 185 0.11 29.77 -3.78
CA SER A 185 0.06 31.20 -3.44
C SER A 185 -0.18 31.47 -1.94
N THR A 186 -0.68 30.49 -1.21
CA THR A 186 -0.93 30.52 0.24
C THR A 186 0.19 29.91 1.09
N GLY A 187 1.26 29.38 0.48
CA GLY A 187 2.48 28.93 1.16
C GLY A 187 2.66 27.41 1.30
N GLU A 188 1.67 26.61 0.89
CA GLU A 188 1.78 25.16 0.81
C GLU A 188 2.75 24.74 -0.31
N THR A 189 3.38 23.58 -0.16
CA THR A 189 4.09 22.91 -1.27
C THR A 189 3.28 21.71 -1.72
N VAL A 190 3.01 21.63 -3.02
CA VAL A 190 2.07 20.67 -3.63
C VAL A 190 2.80 19.79 -4.64
N PHE A 191 2.47 18.51 -4.64
CA PHE A 191 2.84 17.56 -5.69
C PHE A 191 1.62 16.71 -6.05
N CYS A 192 1.35 16.53 -7.34
CA CYS A 192 0.33 15.61 -7.84
C CYS A 192 0.95 14.73 -8.92
N GLY A 193 0.90 13.40 -8.79
CA GLY A 193 1.40 12.52 -9.84
C GLY A 193 1.59 11.06 -9.47
N PRO A 194 1.98 10.23 -10.46
CA PRO A 194 2.28 8.83 -10.23
C PRO A 194 3.50 8.69 -9.30
N VAL A 195 3.41 7.72 -8.41
CA VAL A 195 4.45 7.29 -7.46
C VAL A 195 4.41 5.77 -7.37
N ASP A 196 5.47 5.19 -6.83
CA ASP A 196 5.39 3.84 -6.28
C ASP A 196 4.35 3.80 -5.16
N ASP A 197 3.57 2.73 -5.07
CA ASP A 197 2.57 2.60 -4.01
C ASP A 197 3.27 2.52 -2.65
N PRO A 198 3.12 3.50 -1.75
CA PRO A 198 3.85 3.50 -0.50
C PRO A 198 3.26 2.54 0.54
N PHE A 199 2.10 1.94 0.26
CA PHE A 199 1.52 0.94 1.15
C PHE A 199 2.24 -0.41 0.99
N PHE A 200 2.12 -1.27 2.00
CA PHE A 200 2.72 -2.60 1.95
C PHE A 200 1.87 -3.56 2.77
N VAL A 201 1.40 -4.63 2.13
CA VAL A 201 0.44 -5.54 2.75
C VAL A 201 0.38 -6.88 2.03
N ASP A 202 0.18 -7.94 2.79
CA ASP A 202 -0.15 -9.26 2.26
C ASP A 202 -1.64 -9.38 1.94
N LEU A 203 -2.08 -8.77 0.84
CA LEU A 203 -3.49 -8.80 0.40
C LEU A 203 -4.00 -10.23 0.20
N GLY A 204 -3.17 -11.10 -0.38
CA GLY A 204 -3.54 -12.47 -0.64
C GLY A 204 -3.79 -13.27 0.65
N GLY A 205 -3.01 -13.04 1.69
CA GLY A 205 -3.22 -13.67 3.00
C GLY A 205 -4.34 -13.01 3.81
N ILE A 206 -4.35 -11.67 3.88
CA ILE A 206 -5.33 -10.91 4.66
C ILE A 206 -6.76 -11.15 4.16
N PHE A 207 -6.98 -11.16 2.84
CA PHE A 207 -8.31 -11.39 2.28
C PHE A 207 -8.64 -12.87 2.03
N ASP A 208 -7.69 -13.78 2.25
CA ASP A 208 -7.95 -15.21 2.47
C ASP A 208 -8.24 -15.47 3.96
N LEU A 209 -9.32 -14.84 4.45
CA LEU A 209 -9.79 -14.93 5.85
C LEU A 209 -8.74 -14.61 6.92
N GLY A 210 -7.89 -13.61 6.69
CA GLY A 210 -6.86 -13.19 7.66
C GLY A 210 -5.72 -14.19 7.81
N GLN A 211 -5.58 -15.14 6.89
CA GLN A 211 -4.51 -16.13 6.88
C GLN A 211 -3.18 -15.49 6.46
N THR A 212 -2.61 -14.67 7.35
CA THR A 212 -1.28 -14.09 7.14
C THR A 212 -0.27 -15.22 6.96
N ARG A 213 0.47 -15.15 5.86
CA ARG A 213 1.26 -16.28 5.39
C ARG A 213 2.58 -16.33 6.15
N LEU A 214 2.64 -17.20 7.15
CA LEU A 214 3.85 -17.43 7.93
C LEU A 214 4.97 -18.04 7.10
N LYS A 215 6.19 -17.96 7.64
CA LYS A 215 7.32 -18.75 7.15
C LYS A 215 6.94 -20.22 7.05
N ASP A 216 7.31 -20.86 5.95
CA ASP A 216 7.14 -22.32 5.86
C ASP A 216 8.08 -23.07 6.82
N ALA A 217 7.95 -24.39 6.89
CA ALA A 217 8.78 -25.25 7.74
C ALA A 217 10.29 -25.18 7.42
N GLN A 218 10.66 -24.60 6.26
CA GLN A 218 12.02 -24.35 5.84
C GLN A 218 12.49 -22.91 6.13
N GLY A 219 11.63 -22.09 6.73
CA GLY A 219 11.92 -20.71 7.14
C GLY A 219 11.70 -19.65 6.06
N PHE A 220 11.12 -20.00 4.90
CA PHE A 220 10.94 -19.05 3.81
C PHE A 220 9.70 -18.20 4.01
N GLU A 221 9.84 -16.87 3.89
CA GLU A 221 8.72 -15.93 3.93
C GLU A 221 7.68 -16.29 2.87
N ARG A 222 6.44 -16.58 3.26
CA ARG A 222 5.34 -16.82 2.31
C ARG A 222 4.50 -15.58 2.09
N ALA A 223 4.52 -14.64 3.03
CA ALA A 223 3.92 -13.34 2.84
C ALA A 223 4.55 -12.60 1.66
N ARG A 224 3.71 -11.87 0.92
CA ARG A 224 4.13 -11.04 -0.20
C ARG A 224 3.56 -9.67 0.02
N ASP A 225 4.39 -8.66 -0.13
CA ASP A 225 3.87 -7.35 -0.45
C ASP A 225 3.17 -7.45 -1.83
N ALA A 226 1.85 -7.29 -1.81
CA ALA A 226 0.99 -7.50 -2.97
C ALA A 226 0.87 -6.23 -3.84
N VAL A 227 1.23 -5.07 -3.30
CA VAL A 227 1.29 -3.80 -4.04
C VAL A 227 2.70 -3.45 -4.50
N ALA A 228 3.73 -4.14 -3.98
CA ALA A 228 5.09 -4.07 -4.51
C ALA A 228 5.14 -4.16 -6.04
N GLY A 229 5.86 -3.20 -6.64
CA GLY A 229 6.01 -3.12 -8.08
C GLY A 229 4.82 -2.51 -8.82
N PHE A 230 3.78 -2.06 -8.12
CA PHE A 230 2.70 -1.27 -8.71
C PHE A 230 2.89 0.21 -8.39
N ASN A 231 2.27 1.05 -9.22
CA ASN A 231 2.18 2.47 -8.96
C ASN A 231 0.77 2.83 -8.45
N CYS A 232 0.67 4.03 -7.89
CA CYS A 232 -0.58 4.74 -7.66
C CYS A 232 -0.39 6.22 -8.02
N HIS A 233 -1.46 7.02 -7.97
CA HIS A 233 -1.37 8.47 -8.07
C HIS A 233 -1.51 9.12 -6.69
N ALA A 234 -0.61 10.04 -6.36
CA ALA A 234 -0.63 10.77 -5.09
C ALA A 234 -1.01 12.24 -5.28
N ILE A 235 -1.84 12.77 -4.38
CA ILE A 235 -1.98 14.19 -4.09
C ILE A 235 -1.30 14.45 -2.76
N ALA A 236 -0.17 15.16 -2.79
CA ALA A 236 0.68 15.40 -1.63
C ALA A 236 0.79 16.90 -1.32
N LEU A 237 0.63 17.23 -0.04
CA LEU A 237 0.68 18.59 0.50
C LEU A 237 1.66 18.65 1.67
N LYS A 238 2.63 19.57 1.60
CA LYS A 238 3.45 20.00 2.74
C LYS A 238 2.96 21.37 3.19
N ILE A 239 2.41 21.46 4.39
CA ILE A 239 1.63 22.60 4.87
C ILE A 239 2.29 23.18 6.13
N PRO A 240 2.63 24.48 6.17
CA PRO A 240 3.01 25.14 7.42
C PRO A 240 1.93 24.99 8.49
N ILE A 241 2.30 24.58 9.71
CA ILE A 241 1.36 24.31 10.81
C ILE A 241 0.41 25.48 11.07
N GLN A 242 0.93 26.70 11.03
CA GLN A 242 0.14 27.91 11.26
C GLN A 242 -1.01 28.09 10.25
N LEU A 243 -0.98 27.45 9.08
CA LEU A 243 -2.08 27.53 8.11
C LEU A 243 -3.25 26.59 8.44
N VAL A 244 -3.04 25.61 9.32
CA VAL A 244 -4.04 24.60 9.72
C VAL A 244 -4.33 24.62 11.22
N GLN A 245 -3.50 25.28 12.02
CA GLN A 245 -3.78 25.53 13.43
C GLN A 245 -4.89 26.60 13.55
N LYS A 246 -5.90 26.32 14.39
CA LYS A 246 -7.15 27.10 14.49
C LYS A 246 -7.00 28.60 14.76
N ASP A 247 -5.95 29.01 15.46
CA ASP A 247 -5.64 30.41 15.81
C ASP A 247 -4.50 30.99 14.96
N GLY A 248 -3.97 30.24 14.00
CA GLY A 248 -2.82 30.64 13.20
C GLY A 248 -1.47 30.60 13.92
N LYS A 249 -1.35 29.84 15.02
CA LYS A 249 -0.12 29.81 15.84
C LYS A 249 0.94 28.86 15.26
N PRO A 250 2.23 29.25 15.29
CA PRO A 250 3.32 28.34 14.99
C PRO A 250 3.46 27.26 16.08
N VAL A 251 4.12 26.14 15.77
CA VAL A 251 4.28 25.02 16.72
C VAL A 251 5.16 25.35 17.93
N SER A 252 6.03 26.37 17.81
CA SER A 252 6.85 26.86 18.91
C SER A 252 6.04 27.47 20.06
N GLU A 253 4.76 27.78 19.83
CA GLU A 253 3.82 28.27 20.86
C GLU A 253 3.02 27.14 21.54
N ALA A 254 3.22 25.88 21.15
CA ALA A 254 2.58 24.74 21.81
C ALA A 254 3.04 24.64 23.28
N LYS A 255 2.08 24.47 24.20
CA LYS A 255 2.36 24.40 25.66
C LYS A 255 3.32 23.26 26.00
N ASN A 256 3.20 22.14 25.29
CA ASN A 256 4.06 20.97 25.37
C ASN A 256 3.75 20.04 24.18
N ILE A 257 4.46 18.92 24.10
CA ILE A 257 4.32 17.93 23.02
C ILE A 257 2.95 17.24 22.94
N LEU A 258 2.08 17.43 23.93
CA LEU A 258 0.71 16.91 23.97
C LEU A 258 -0.33 18.04 24.01
N ASP A 259 -0.02 19.23 23.47
CA ASP A 259 -0.99 20.33 23.44
C ASP A 259 -2.15 20.00 22.50
N GLY A 260 -3.38 19.93 23.04
CA GLY A 260 -4.58 19.61 22.27
C GLY A 260 -5.03 20.75 21.34
N ASP A 261 -4.53 21.98 21.53
CA ASP A 261 -4.80 23.11 20.63
C ASP A 261 -4.09 22.99 19.26
N TYR A 262 -3.29 21.93 19.08
CA TYR A 262 -2.56 21.58 17.86
C TYR A 262 -3.03 20.27 17.23
N THR A 263 -4.18 19.75 17.64
CA THR A 263 -4.80 18.58 17.01
C THR A 263 -5.65 18.98 15.82
N ILE A 264 -5.50 18.27 14.71
CA ILE A 264 -6.39 18.33 13.55
C ILE A 264 -6.92 16.94 13.20
N GLY A 265 -8.11 16.88 12.61
CA GLY A 265 -8.69 15.70 11.98
C GLY A 265 -8.63 15.87 10.48
N VAL A 266 -8.21 14.82 9.76
CA VAL A 266 -8.07 14.86 8.32
C VAL A 266 -8.72 13.64 7.69
N TRP A 267 -9.45 13.88 6.62
CA TRP A 267 -10.02 12.84 5.77
C TRP A 267 -10.04 13.32 4.32
N THR A 268 -10.30 12.41 3.40
CA THR A 268 -10.25 12.69 1.97
C THR A 268 -11.47 12.11 1.27
N SER A 269 -11.85 12.70 0.15
CA SER A 269 -12.97 12.17 -0.64
C SER A 269 -12.80 12.40 -2.14
N ALA A 270 -13.49 11.58 -2.92
CA ALA A 270 -13.65 11.77 -4.35
C ALA A 270 -15.13 11.95 -4.67
N SER A 271 -15.44 12.92 -5.52
CA SER A 271 -16.81 13.22 -5.93
C SER A 271 -16.96 13.28 -7.45
N ARG A 272 -18.12 12.87 -7.95
CA ARG A 272 -18.48 12.88 -9.38
C ARG A 272 -19.76 13.67 -9.65
N PRO A 273 -19.96 14.20 -10.85
CA PRO A 273 -21.26 14.75 -11.24
C PRO A 273 -22.31 13.64 -11.23
N LYS A 274 -23.49 13.96 -10.69
CA LYS A 274 -24.59 13.00 -10.50
C LYS A 274 -25.09 12.33 -11.78
N VAL A 275 -24.96 12.98 -12.93
CA VAL A 275 -25.46 12.49 -14.22
C VAL A 275 -24.31 12.34 -15.21
N THR A 276 -24.22 11.15 -15.81
CA THR A 276 -23.34 10.86 -16.96
C THR A 276 -24.20 10.39 -18.14
N THR A 277 -24.07 11.05 -19.28
CA THR A 277 -24.77 10.71 -20.53
C THR A 277 -23.74 10.23 -21.56
N LEU A 278 -23.82 8.95 -21.92
CA LEU A 278 -22.95 8.37 -22.94
C LEU A 278 -23.32 8.88 -24.33
N ARG A 279 -22.31 9.15 -25.15
CA ARG A 279 -22.47 9.59 -26.54
C ARG A 279 -22.25 8.44 -27.51
N THR A 280 -22.88 8.51 -28.68
CA THR A 280 -22.77 7.49 -29.74
C THR A 280 -21.70 7.79 -30.78
N ASP A 281 -21.08 8.96 -30.70
CA ASP A 281 -20.09 9.50 -31.65
C ASP A 281 -18.63 9.21 -31.23
N GLY A 282 -18.43 8.51 -30.11
CA GLY A 282 -17.11 8.22 -29.56
C GLY A 282 -16.47 9.39 -28.80
N ASN A 283 -17.16 10.54 -28.67
CA ASN A 283 -16.70 11.62 -27.81
C ASN A 283 -16.85 11.26 -26.32
N PRO A 284 -16.09 11.91 -25.41
CA PRO A 284 -16.27 11.73 -23.98
C PRO A 284 -17.74 11.94 -23.55
N PRO A 285 -18.22 11.20 -22.52
CA PRO A 285 -19.57 11.39 -22.00
C PRO A 285 -19.83 12.83 -21.54
N ASP A 286 -21.06 13.30 -21.72
CA ASP A 286 -21.51 14.55 -21.12
C ASP A 286 -21.81 14.32 -19.63
N VAL A 287 -21.25 15.16 -18.75
CA VAL A 287 -21.47 15.08 -17.31
C VAL A 287 -22.16 16.34 -16.77
N SER A 288 -23.08 16.18 -15.84
CA SER A 288 -23.86 17.31 -15.29
C SER A 288 -24.46 16.99 -13.90
N GLY A 289 -25.09 18.01 -13.30
CA GLY A 289 -25.73 17.91 -11.98
C GLY A 289 -24.79 18.24 -10.83
N GLU A 290 -25.29 18.04 -9.61
CA GLU A 290 -24.53 18.25 -8.38
C GLU A 290 -23.37 17.24 -8.26
N TRP A 291 -22.32 17.63 -7.53
CA TRP A 291 -21.25 16.72 -7.14
C TRP A 291 -21.73 15.79 -6.03
N VAL A 292 -21.47 14.50 -6.19
CA VAL A 292 -21.85 13.45 -5.25
C VAL A 292 -20.58 12.73 -4.82
N GLN A 293 -20.37 12.59 -3.52
CA GLN A 293 -19.28 11.80 -2.97
C GLN A 293 -19.47 10.33 -3.32
N VAL A 294 -18.43 9.70 -3.86
CA VAL A 294 -18.44 8.28 -4.25
C VAL A 294 -17.38 7.45 -3.54
N SER A 295 -16.41 8.12 -2.91
CA SER A 295 -15.34 7.52 -2.13
C SER A 295 -14.92 8.48 -1.02
N ARG A 296 -14.53 7.93 0.13
CA ARG A 296 -13.86 8.68 1.20
C ARG A 296 -12.87 7.80 1.96
N LEU A 297 -11.94 8.42 2.67
CA LEU A 297 -11.02 7.73 3.57
C LEU A 297 -10.54 8.68 4.68
N GLY A 298 -10.73 8.28 5.93
CA GLY A 298 -10.19 8.93 7.13
C GLY A 298 -9.14 8.03 7.78
N MET A 299 -9.57 7.13 8.67
CA MET A 299 -8.67 6.11 9.23
C MET A 299 -8.42 5.00 8.20
N PRO A 300 -7.19 4.47 8.11
CA PRO A 300 -6.90 3.34 7.25
C PRO A 300 -7.72 2.12 7.69
N LEU A 301 -8.00 1.23 6.75
CA LEU A 301 -8.65 -0.07 6.98
C LEU A 301 -10.09 -0.03 7.55
N THR A 302 -10.65 1.15 7.84
CA THR A 302 -12.06 1.31 8.22
C THR A 302 -12.97 0.70 7.15
N ASN A 303 -12.78 1.07 5.88
CA ASN A 303 -13.60 0.57 4.78
C ASN A 303 -13.22 -0.87 4.41
N GLU A 304 -12.00 -1.31 4.70
CA GLU A 304 -11.39 -2.54 4.22
C GLU A 304 -11.75 -3.72 5.12
N ALA A 305 -11.57 -3.54 6.43
CA ALA A 305 -11.59 -4.60 7.43
C ALA A 305 -12.64 -4.41 8.54
N VAL A 306 -13.17 -3.19 8.73
CA VAL A 306 -14.15 -2.92 9.80
C VAL A 306 -15.58 -2.86 9.27
N VAL A 307 -15.81 -2.14 8.17
CA VAL A 307 -17.14 -2.01 7.57
C VAL A 307 -17.47 -3.27 6.72
N PRO A 308 -18.60 -3.94 6.97
CA PRO A 308 -19.00 -5.10 6.16
C PRO A 308 -19.24 -4.74 4.70
N ILE A 309 -18.92 -5.65 3.78
CA ILE A 309 -18.97 -5.43 2.33
C ILE A 309 -20.28 -4.81 1.83
N GLY A 310 -21.43 -5.22 2.37
CA GLY A 310 -22.75 -4.71 1.96
C GLY A 310 -23.06 -3.27 2.39
N MET A 311 -22.19 -2.67 3.22
CA MET A 311 -22.36 -1.32 3.76
C MET A 311 -21.26 -0.35 3.29
N LYS A 312 -20.23 -0.84 2.60
CA LYS A 312 -19.07 -0.04 2.17
C LYS A 312 -19.45 1.07 1.19
N ASP A 313 -20.34 0.79 0.25
CA ASP A 313 -20.84 1.82 -0.68
C ASP A 313 -21.62 2.92 0.05
N TYR A 314 -22.42 2.55 1.06
CA TYR A 314 -23.14 3.53 1.87
C TYR A 314 -22.19 4.36 2.72
N TRP A 315 -21.19 3.72 3.32
CA TRP A 315 -20.14 4.39 4.08
C TRP A 315 -19.39 5.41 3.19
N ASN A 316 -19.01 5.01 1.97
CA ASN A 316 -18.36 5.88 0.99
C ASN A 316 -19.23 7.08 0.57
N ALA A 317 -20.55 6.95 0.57
CA ALA A 317 -21.48 7.99 0.12
C ALA A 317 -21.77 9.08 1.17
N ILE A 318 -21.43 8.86 2.45
CA ILE A 318 -21.70 9.81 3.54
C ILE A 318 -20.43 10.51 4.02
N THR A 319 -20.59 11.66 4.67
CA THR A 319 -19.48 12.35 5.34
C THR A 319 -19.28 11.82 6.77
N PRO A 320 -18.10 11.98 7.39
CA PRO A 320 -17.88 11.67 8.80
C PRO A 320 -18.79 12.45 9.78
N TYR A 321 -19.49 13.48 9.31
CA TYR A 321 -20.39 14.30 10.12
C TYR A 321 -21.86 13.90 9.99
N ASP A 322 -22.18 12.94 9.13
CA ASP A 322 -23.56 12.46 9.00
C ASP A 322 -23.99 11.74 10.29
N ASP A 323 -25.24 11.90 10.71
CA ASP A 323 -25.75 11.24 11.92
C ASP A 323 -25.70 9.71 11.77
N ALA A 324 -25.73 9.21 10.53
CA ALA A 324 -25.54 7.80 10.20
C ALA A 324 -24.14 7.27 10.54
N GLU A 325 -23.10 8.13 10.55
CA GLU A 325 -21.72 7.71 10.85
C GLU A 325 -21.66 6.98 12.20
N VAL A 326 -22.24 7.61 13.23
CA VAL A 326 -22.31 7.02 14.57
C VAL A 326 -23.41 5.97 14.67
N ALA A 327 -24.61 6.27 14.14
CA ALA A 327 -25.77 5.40 14.31
C ALA A 327 -25.63 4.03 13.61
N VAL A 328 -24.87 3.96 12.52
CA VAL A 328 -24.76 2.77 11.66
C VAL A 328 -23.40 2.11 11.78
N PHE A 329 -22.30 2.87 11.80
CA PHE A 329 -20.95 2.32 11.64
C PHE A 329 -20.16 2.17 12.93
N ALA A 330 -20.34 3.07 13.91
CA ALA A 330 -19.58 3.01 15.17
C ALA A 330 -19.70 1.66 15.89
N LYS A 331 -20.82 0.94 15.75
CA LYS A 331 -21.01 -0.41 16.31
C LYS A 331 -19.95 -1.43 15.87
N TYR A 332 -19.39 -1.28 14.66
CA TYR A 332 -18.34 -2.16 14.15
C TYR A 332 -16.99 -1.92 14.83
N PHE A 333 -16.81 -0.79 15.51
CA PHE A 333 -15.63 -0.52 16.33
C PHE A 333 -15.83 -0.96 17.78
N MET A 334 -17.08 -0.97 18.26
CA MET A 334 -17.46 -1.37 19.62
C MET A 334 -17.46 -2.89 19.81
N ASN A 335 -17.77 -3.63 18.75
CA ASN A 335 -17.75 -5.09 18.66
C ASN A 335 -17.23 -5.49 17.26
N PRO A 336 -15.92 -5.34 16.99
CA PRO A 336 -15.37 -5.60 15.67
C PRO A 336 -15.51 -7.06 15.28
N GLU A 337 -15.94 -7.35 14.06
CA GLU A 337 -16.09 -8.74 13.58
C GLU A 337 -14.75 -9.49 13.66
N LEU A 338 -13.66 -8.80 13.34
CA LEU A 338 -12.30 -9.33 13.42
C LEU A 338 -11.94 -9.89 14.81
N ALA A 339 -12.50 -9.31 15.88
CA ALA A 339 -12.30 -9.80 17.24
C ALA A 339 -12.86 -11.22 17.47
N LEU A 340 -13.87 -11.66 16.71
CA LEU A 340 -14.42 -13.01 16.83
C LEU A 340 -13.40 -14.08 16.42
N TYR A 341 -12.46 -13.74 15.54
CA TYR A 341 -11.37 -14.62 15.10
C TYR A 341 -10.14 -14.57 16.01
N MET A 342 -10.17 -13.73 17.05
CA MET A 342 -9.17 -13.64 18.12
C MET A 342 -9.72 -14.14 19.47
N ASP A 343 -10.93 -14.70 19.47
CA ASP A 343 -11.62 -15.26 20.63
C ASP A 343 -11.79 -16.78 20.44
N ASP A 344 -11.05 -17.56 21.22
CA ASP A 344 -11.11 -19.04 21.17
C ASP A 344 -12.48 -19.61 21.58
N SER A 345 -13.33 -18.82 22.24
CA SER A 345 -14.72 -19.22 22.52
C SER A 345 -15.67 -19.02 21.33
N GLN A 346 -15.20 -18.37 20.25
CA GLN A 346 -15.94 -18.12 19.02
C GLN A 346 -15.22 -18.78 17.83
N PHE A 347 -14.50 -18.01 17.01
CA PHE A 347 -13.85 -18.45 15.78
C PHE A 347 -12.32 -18.42 15.88
N GLY A 348 -11.72 -18.30 17.08
CA GLY A 348 -10.27 -18.21 17.28
C GLY A 348 -9.45 -19.38 16.71
N GLY A 349 -10.08 -20.54 16.52
CA GLY A 349 -9.47 -21.71 15.86
C GLY A 349 -9.61 -21.73 14.33
N ALA A 350 -10.43 -20.84 13.75
CA ALA A 350 -10.71 -20.82 12.31
C ALA A 350 -9.58 -20.17 11.50
N VAL A 351 -8.81 -19.27 12.11
CA VAL A 351 -7.69 -18.56 11.47
C VAL A 351 -6.41 -18.83 12.26
N PRO A 352 -5.68 -19.93 11.95
CA PRO A 352 -4.48 -20.30 12.70
C PRO A 352 -3.40 -19.20 12.72
N ALA A 353 -3.33 -18.37 11.68
CA ALA A 353 -2.40 -17.24 11.63
C ALA A 353 -2.62 -16.25 12.79
N PHE A 354 -3.85 -16.09 13.27
CA PHE A 354 -4.18 -15.24 14.42
C PHE A 354 -3.96 -15.92 15.76
N ALA A 355 -3.36 -17.11 15.85
CA ALA A 355 -3.20 -17.84 17.12
C ALA A 355 -2.49 -17.05 18.24
N LYS A 356 -1.64 -16.08 17.88
CA LYS A 356 -0.96 -15.19 18.83
C LYS A 356 -1.80 -13.97 19.25
N LEU A 357 -2.83 -13.62 18.49
CA LEU A 357 -3.70 -12.48 18.71
C LEU A 357 -4.89 -12.90 19.55
N ARG A 358 -4.98 -12.46 20.81
CA ARG A 358 -6.01 -12.91 21.74
C ARG A 358 -6.63 -11.75 22.49
N ILE A 359 -7.93 -11.77 22.70
CA ILE A 359 -8.63 -10.72 23.43
C ILE A 359 -8.69 -11.09 24.91
N GLN A 360 -8.47 -10.10 25.78
CA GLN A 360 -8.59 -10.30 27.22
C GLN A 360 -10.01 -10.70 27.60
N SER A 361 -10.17 -11.91 28.14
CA SER A 361 -11.46 -12.43 28.63
C SER A 361 -11.63 -12.22 30.14
N LYS A 362 -10.53 -11.93 30.84
CA LYS A 362 -10.47 -11.82 32.30
C LYS A 362 -9.35 -10.86 32.74
N SER A 363 -9.24 -9.70 32.07
CA SER A 363 -8.28 -8.67 32.45
C SER A 363 -8.46 -8.26 33.91
N LEU A 364 -7.35 -8.20 34.66
CA LEU A 364 -7.32 -7.96 36.11
C LEU A 364 -8.25 -8.87 36.93
N GLY A 365 -8.59 -10.05 36.40
CA GLY A 365 -9.42 -11.05 37.08
C GLY A 365 -10.94 -10.90 36.90
N SER A 366 -11.43 -9.80 36.32
CA SER A 366 -12.88 -9.51 36.28
C SER A 366 -13.40 -8.85 35.00
N PHE A 367 -12.55 -8.26 34.16
CA PHE A 367 -13.01 -7.50 32.98
C PHE A 367 -12.87 -8.32 31.70
N ASP A 368 -13.99 -8.50 31.00
CA ASP A 368 -14.09 -9.30 29.77
C ASP A 368 -14.32 -8.38 28.57
N PHE A 369 -13.34 -8.33 27.65
CA PHE A 369 -13.34 -7.44 26.50
C PHE A 369 -13.76 -8.13 25.19
N ARG A 370 -14.17 -9.40 25.24
CA ARG A 370 -14.68 -10.14 24.07
C ARG A 370 -16.01 -9.58 23.61
N ASN A 371 -16.32 -9.71 22.32
CA ASN A 371 -17.55 -9.14 21.75
C ASN A 371 -18.82 -9.52 22.53
N GLY A 372 -19.71 -8.56 22.73
CA GLY A 372 -20.96 -8.70 23.47
C GLY A 372 -20.80 -8.74 25.00
N LYS A 373 -19.59 -8.53 25.54
CA LYS A 373 -19.32 -8.44 26.98
C LYS A 373 -19.27 -7.00 27.46
N ASP A 374 -19.31 -6.82 28.77
CA ASP A 374 -19.47 -5.49 29.36
C ASP A 374 -18.16 -4.68 29.46
N GLY A 375 -16.99 -5.31 29.30
CA GLY A 375 -15.70 -4.61 29.47
C GLY A 375 -15.66 -3.84 30.79
N LEU A 376 -15.51 -2.52 30.72
CA LEU A 376 -15.49 -1.62 31.88
C LEU A 376 -16.86 -1.01 32.26
N PHE A 377 -17.95 -1.36 31.57
CA PHE A 377 -19.26 -0.74 31.79
C PHE A 377 -19.77 -0.85 33.23
N GLY A 378 -19.45 -1.95 33.92
CA GLY A 378 -19.85 -2.19 35.31
C GLY A 378 -19.15 -1.33 36.37
N LEU A 379 -18.20 -0.46 35.97
CA LEU A 379 -17.50 0.40 36.92
C LEU A 379 -18.46 1.42 37.57
N PRO A 380 -18.48 1.52 38.91
CA PRO A 380 -19.30 2.51 39.60
C PRO A 380 -18.84 3.92 39.24
N GLU A 381 -19.76 4.88 39.22
CA GLU A 381 -19.47 6.30 38.91
C GLU A 381 -18.34 6.86 39.77
N SER A 382 -18.26 6.48 41.05
CA SER A 382 -17.19 6.87 41.96
C SER A 382 -15.79 6.44 41.52
N ALA A 383 -15.67 5.30 40.83
CA ALA A 383 -14.40 4.83 40.28
C ALA A 383 -14.01 5.60 39.00
N ARG A 384 -14.99 6.13 38.27
CA ARG A 384 -14.78 6.83 36.98
C ARG A 384 -14.54 8.33 37.14
N ALA A 385 -14.76 8.89 38.33
CA ALA A 385 -14.62 10.32 38.61
C ALA A 385 -13.20 10.83 38.28
N GLY A 386 -13.11 11.93 37.53
CA GLY A 386 -11.83 12.53 37.11
C GLY A 386 -11.10 11.79 35.97
N THR A 387 -11.72 10.77 35.37
CA THR A 387 -11.20 10.02 34.23
C THR A 387 -12.04 10.30 32.98
N ALA A 388 -11.54 9.94 31.80
CA ALA A 388 -12.31 9.99 30.56
C ALA A 388 -13.57 9.12 30.60
N LEU A 389 -13.65 8.14 31.48
CA LEU A 389 -14.83 7.30 31.62
C LEU A 389 -15.97 7.99 32.38
N SER A 390 -15.76 9.22 32.87
CA SER A 390 -16.83 10.00 33.51
C SER A 390 -17.81 10.53 32.46
N ASP A 391 -19.10 10.33 32.71
CA ASP A 391 -20.17 10.83 31.85
C ASP A 391 -20.18 12.37 31.81
N GLN A 392 -19.64 13.03 32.84
CA GLN A 392 -19.50 14.49 32.90
C GLN A 392 -18.47 15.03 31.90
N LEU A 393 -17.45 14.22 31.57
CA LEU A 393 -16.34 14.65 30.72
C LEU A 393 -16.52 14.22 29.26
N PHE A 394 -17.12 13.05 29.02
CA PHE A 394 -17.21 12.46 27.66
C PHE A 394 -18.62 11.97 27.29
N GLY A 395 -19.67 12.40 28.01
CA GLY A 395 -21.07 12.15 27.61
C GLY A 395 -21.48 10.67 27.54
N GLY A 396 -20.78 9.79 28.26
CA GLY A 396 -21.06 8.36 28.30
C GLY A 396 -20.68 7.58 27.04
N ILE A 397 -19.97 8.17 26.09
CA ILE A 397 -19.66 7.50 24.82
C ILE A 397 -18.66 6.34 24.96
N LEU A 398 -17.77 6.43 25.93
CA LEU A 398 -16.66 5.49 26.12
C LEU A 398 -17.05 4.23 26.88
N LEU A 399 -18.29 4.12 27.37
CA LEU A 399 -18.81 2.95 28.07
C LEU A 399 -20.19 2.57 27.53
N GLY A 400 -20.44 1.27 27.38
CA GLY A 400 -21.72 0.76 26.92
C GLY A 400 -21.87 -0.72 27.26
N LYS A 401 -23.10 -1.14 27.57
CA LYS A 401 -23.39 -2.53 27.92
C LYS A 401 -23.23 -3.42 26.70
N GLY A 402 -22.48 -4.52 26.82
CA GLY A 402 -22.20 -5.41 25.68
C GLY A 402 -21.33 -4.78 24.58
N GLU A 403 -20.66 -3.66 24.86
CA GLU A 403 -19.87 -2.88 23.90
C GLU A 403 -18.47 -2.62 24.47
N PRO A 404 -17.66 -3.67 24.67
CA PRO A 404 -16.46 -3.59 25.49
C PRO A 404 -15.37 -2.74 24.84
N ARG A 405 -15.39 -2.59 23.51
CA ARG A 405 -14.36 -1.86 22.76
C ARG A 405 -14.63 -0.36 22.60
N ARG A 406 -15.70 0.15 23.26
CA ARG A 406 -15.95 1.59 23.39
C ARG A 406 -14.84 2.34 24.13
N VAL A 407 -14.06 1.63 24.95
CA VAL A 407 -13.01 2.25 25.77
C VAL A 407 -11.63 2.28 25.11
N ASP A 408 -11.42 1.61 23.97
CA ASP A 408 -10.10 1.53 23.36
C ASP A 408 -10.13 1.70 21.84
N VAL A 409 -10.85 0.84 21.11
CA VAL A 409 -10.90 0.88 19.64
C VAL A 409 -11.69 2.08 19.15
N LEU A 410 -12.90 2.30 19.69
CA LEU A 410 -13.73 3.42 19.28
C LEU A 410 -13.00 4.78 19.40
N PRO A 411 -12.44 5.17 20.57
CA PRO A 411 -11.76 6.46 20.68
C PRO A 411 -10.52 6.54 19.80
N ALA A 412 -9.76 5.46 19.60
CA ALA A 412 -8.60 5.46 18.72
C ALA A 412 -8.95 5.80 17.26
N PHE A 413 -10.14 5.43 16.79
CA PHE A 413 -10.59 5.68 15.42
C PHE A 413 -11.52 6.89 15.27
N TYR A 414 -12.38 7.17 16.25
CA TYR A 414 -13.49 8.12 16.08
C TYR A 414 -13.30 9.47 16.77
N THR A 415 -12.59 9.56 17.88
CA THR A 415 -12.43 10.82 18.63
C THR A 415 -10.97 11.25 18.80
N GLY A 416 -10.04 10.34 18.54
CA GLY A 416 -8.69 10.41 19.06
C GLY A 416 -8.65 10.06 20.56
N VAL A 417 -7.44 9.90 21.06
CA VAL A 417 -7.15 9.49 22.43
C VAL A 417 -6.76 10.73 23.25
N PRO A 418 -7.49 11.06 24.32
CA PRO A 418 -7.16 12.19 25.20
C PRO A 418 -6.04 11.83 26.17
N ASN A 419 -5.21 12.82 26.56
CA ASN A 419 -4.23 12.63 27.63
C ASN A 419 -4.88 12.75 29.04
N VAL A 420 -5.68 11.77 29.41
CA VAL A 420 -6.34 11.67 30.73
C VAL A 420 -6.55 10.19 31.07
N PRO A 421 -6.59 9.76 32.35
CA PRO A 421 -6.87 8.38 32.69
C PRO A 421 -8.17 7.87 32.04
N PRO A 422 -8.23 6.61 31.58
CA PRO A 422 -7.17 5.60 31.66
C PRO A 422 -6.10 5.73 30.57
N TYR A 423 -6.21 6.62 29.59
CA TYR A 423 -5.39 6.68 28.37
C TYR A 423 -3.92 7.14 28.54
N GLN A 424 -3.40 7.07 29.76
CA GLN A 424 -1.97 7.21 30.04
C GLN A 424 -1.35 5.83 30.25
N LEU A 425 -0.05 5.68 30.00
CA LEU A 425 0.61 4.38 30.14
C LEU A 425 0.56 3.88 31.59
N ALA A 426 0.60 2.56 31.76
CA ALA A 426 0.59 1.93 33.09
C ALA A 426 1.75 2.36 34.00
N THR A 427 2.84 2.87 33.42
CA THR A 427 3.96 3.46 34.15
C THR A 427 3.49 4.57 35.10
N GLY A 428 3.82 4.43 36.39
CA GLY A 428 3.40 5.35 37.45
C GLY A 428 2.03 5.07 38.06
N LYS A 429 1.22 4.15 37.50
CA LYS A 429 -0.15 3.88 37.99
C LYS A 429 -0.25 2.96 39.20
N ASN A 430 0.85 2.32 39.62
CA ASN A 430 0.89 1.36 40.74
C ASN A 430 -0.20 0.28 40.69
N GLY A 431 -0.50 -0.22 39.49
CA GLY A 431 -1.48 -1.29 39.27
C GLY A 431 -2.95 -0.85 39.19
N ASN A 432 -3.25 0.45 39.30
CA ASN A 432 -4.61 0.99 39.10
C ASN A 432 -4.75 1.65 37.71
N PRO A 433 -5.44 1.04 36.73
CA PRO A 433 -5.58 1.59 35.37
C PRO A 433 -6.22 2.99 35.30
N LEU A 434 -6.98 3.37 36.33
CA LEU A 434 -7.69 4.64 36.42
C LEU A 434 -6.87 5.73 37.14
N ALA A 435 -5.68 5.40 37.65
CA ALA A 435 -4.76 6.38 38.20
C ALA A 435 -4.04 7.16 37.08
N VAL A 436 -3.46 8.30 37.46
CA VAL A 436 -2.54 9.06 36.59
C VAL A 436 -1.34 8.18 36.26
N GLY A 437 -1.08 8.05 34.97
CA GLY A 437 0.06 7.33 34.43
C GLY A 437 0.94 8.24 33.59
N LYS A 438 1.92 7.66 32.91
CA LYS A 438 2.80 8.41 32.03
C LYS A 438 2.05 8.92 30.79
N PRO A 439 2.03 10.24 30.53
CA PRO A 439 1.49 10.81 29.29
C PRO A 439 2.27 10.34 28.06
N PHE A 440 1.58 9.94 27.00
CA PHE A 440 2.23 9.50 25.75
C PHE A 440 1.39 9.73 24.48
N ALA A 441 0.11 10.11 24.61
CA ALA A 441 -0.79 10.30 23.48
C ALA A 441 -1.75 11.46 23.77
N ASN A 442 -1.98 12.33 22.78
CA ASN A 442 -3.06 13.31 22.80
C ASN A 442 -3.43 13.77 21.38
N ASN A 443 -4.02 12.92 20.56
CA ASN A 443 -4.57 13.30 19.26
C ASN A 443 -6.09 13.55 19.35
N PHE A 444 -6.56 13.99 20.52
CA PHE A 444 -7.97 14.14 20.81
C PHE A 444 -8.59 15.35 20.11
N LEU A 445 -9.56 15.08 19.25
CA LEU A 445 -10.44 16.06 18.61
C LEU A 445 -11.87 15.51 18.76
N PRO A 446 -12.68 16.03 19.71
CA PRO A 446 -13.95 15.43 20.16
C PRO A 446 -15.11 15.45 19.16
N SER A 447 -14.82 15.47 17.86
CA SER A 447 -15.76 15.12 16.80
C SER A 447 -15.84 13.60 16.68
N LEU A 448 -17.04 13.04 16.51
CA LEU A 448 -17.24 11.60 16.27
C LEU A 448 -17.32 11.34 14.78
N GLY A 449 -16.23 10.84 14.23
CA GLY A 449 -16.18 10.48 12.83
C GLY A 449 -14.84 9.90 12.43
N ASP A 450 -14.88 9.08 11.38
CA ASP A 450 -13.71 8.51 10.74
C ASP A 450 -12.82 9.61 10.14
N MET A 451 -11.74 9.93 10.85
CA MET A 451 -10.72 10.91 10.44
C MET A 451 -9.39 10.51 11.05
N LEU A 452 -8.33 10.64 10.28
CA LEU A 452 -6.97 10.51 10.79
C LEU A 452 -6.62 11.75 11.61
N ARG A 453 -6.28 11.57 12.90
CA ARG A 453 -6.05 12.68 13.83
C ARG A 453 -4.58 12.83 14.17
N LEU A 454 -4.04 14.01 13.89
CA LEU A 454 -2.65 14.36 14.15
C LEU A 454 -2.56 15.48 15.19
N ASN A 455 -1.84 15.23 16.28
CA ASN A 455 -1.32 16.28 17.14
C ASN A 455 -0.01 16.81 16.56
N MET A 456 -0.06 18.02 16.02
CA MET A 456 1.08 18.67 15.37
C MET A 456 2.15 19.15 16.36
N ALA A 457 1.87 19.19 17.67
CA ALA A 457 2.84 19.52 18.70
C ALA A 457 3.81 18.36 18.99
N VAL A 458 3.46 17.13 18.63
CA VAL A 458 4.33 15.96 18.83
C VAL A 458 5.54 16.07 17.88
N PRO A 459 6.79 16.03 18.39
CA PRO A 459 7.98 16.04 17.57
C PRO A 459 8.11 14.79 16.71
N VAL A 460 8.77 14.93 15.56
CA VAL A 460 9.09 13.79 14.70
C VAL A 460 10.13 12.88 15.37
N THR A 461 9.92 11.57 15.29
CA THR A 461 10.97 10.59 15.58
C THR A 461 11.89 10.47 14.36
N PRO A 462 13.20 10.80 14.48
CA PRO A 462 14.12 10.69 13.35
C PRO A 462 14.10 9.28 12.76
N ARG A 463 14.01 9.17 11.43
CA ARG A 463 13.92 7.87 10.74
C ARG A 463 15.19 7.02 10.85
N ASN A 464 16.31 7.64 11.21
CA ASN A 464 17.58 7.00 11.50
C ASN A 464 17.81 6.75 13.00
N ASP A 465 16.86 7.08 13.88
CA ASP A 465 16.94 6.76 15.30
C ASP A 465 16.92 5.22 15.48
N PRO A 466 17.83 4.63 16.27
CA PRO A 466 17.84 3.18 16.50
C PRO A 466 16.58 2.64 17.20
N LYS A 467 15.75 3.51 17.80
CA LYS A 467 14.46 3.19 18.41
C LYS A 467 13.26 3.51 17.49
N PHE A 468 13.49 4.01 16.28
CA PHE A 468 12.44 4.17 15.28
C PHE A 468 11.82 2.81 14.94
N SER A 469 10.50 2.76 14.76
CA SER A 469 9.75 1.53 14.49
C SER A 469 8.50 1.84 13.68
N SER A 470 8.13 0.93 12.77
CA SER A 470 6.87 0.97 12.01
C SER A 470 5.63 0.72 12.87
N LEU A 471 5.77 0.39 14.15
CA LEU A 471 4.64 0.13 15.06
C LEU A 471 4.04 1.41 15.69
N GLY A 472 4.53 2.59 15.29
CA GLY A 472 4.00 3.88 15.76
C GLY A 472 3.83 3.93 17.27
N LEU A 473 2.63 4.30 17.71
CA LEU A 473 2.30 4.51 19.12
C LEU A 473 2.37 3.22 19.95
N VAL A 474 2.24 2.04 19.35
CA VAL A 474 2.46 0.75 20.04
C VAL A 474 3.92 0.63 20.48
N GLN A 475 4.88 1.00 19.63
CA GLN A 475 6.29 1.02 20.04
C GLN A 475 6.54 2.04 21.15
N ALA A 476 5.93 3.23 21.07
CA ALA A 476 6.06 4.23 22.12
C ALA A 476 5.56 3.69 23.47
N ALA A 477 4.43 2.95 23.47
CA ALA A 477 3.93 2.28 24.67
C ALA A 477 4.90 1.20 25.18
N VAL A 478 5.45 0.35 24.29
CA VAL A 478 6.45 -0.67 24.67
C VAL A 478 7.66 -0.02 25.34
N LEU A 479 8.22 1.03 24.74
CA LEU A 479 9.34 1.77 25.32
C LEU A 479 8.97 2.40 26.67
N GLY A 480 7.81 3.06 26.75
CA GLY A 480 7.33 3.67 27.98
C GLY A 480 7.06 2.70 29.13
N LEU A 481 6.86 1.41 28.84
CA LEU A 481 6.66 0.35 29.83
C LEU A 481 7.95 -0.42 30.17
N THR A 482 8.86 -0.59 29.22
CA THR A 482 9.98 -1.55 29.35
C THR A 482 11.37 -0.90 29.37
N ASP A 483 11.54 0.27 28.78
CA ASP A 483 12.83 0.93 28.70
C ASP A 483 13.08 1.77 29.97
N PRO A 484 14.19 1.52 30.71
CA PRO A 484 14.56 2.28 31.89
C PRO A 484 14.61 3.80 31.70
N ALA A 485 14.84 4.29 30.48
CA ALA A 485 14.82 5.72 30.19
C ALA A 485 13.42 6.35 30.31
N TYR A 486 12.37 5.56 30.07
CA TYR A 486 11.00 6.05 29.97
C TYR A 486 10.03 5.42 30.99
N ASN A 487 10.41 4.34 31.68
CA ASN A 487 9.48 3.60 32.56
C ASN A 487 9.63 3.87 34.06
N GLN A 488 10.37 4.91 34.47
CA GLN A 488 10.63 5.17 35.90
C GLN A 488 9.44 5.83 36.64
N ASP A 489 8.75 6.76 35.99
CA ASP A 489 7.70 7.57 36.61
C ASP A 489 6.68 8.09 35.57
N ALA A 490 5.67 8.81 36.07
CA ALA A 490 4.61 9.41 35.27
C ALA A 490 4.96 10.77 34.64
N SER A 491 6.24 11.20 34.63
CA SER A 491 6.62 12.47 34.01
C SER A 491 6.42 12.44 32.50
N LEU A 492 5.95 13.57 31.95
CA LEU A 492 5.87 13.77 30.50
C LEU A 492 7.28 13.78 29.91
N GLN A 493 7.49 12.94 28.91
CA GLN A 493 8.74 12.84 28.15
C GLN A 493 8.39 12.56 26.70
N PHE A 494 9.25 12.99 25.78
CA PHE A 494 9.17 12.52 24.40
C PHE A 494 9.69 11.08 24.34
N ILE A 495 8.79 10.15 24.01
CA ILE A 495 9.10 8.74 23.76
C ILE A 495 9.15 8.56 22.24
N PRO A 496 10.18 7.90 21.68
CA PRO A 496 10.23 7.62 20.24
C PRO A 496 8.97 6.93 19.74
N ASN A 497 8.52 7.33 18.56
CA ASN A 497 7.33 6.89 17.82
C ASN A 497 5.97 7.42 18.33
N MET A 498 5.96 8.42 19.22
CA MET A 498 4.74 9.16 19.55
C MET A 498 4.11 9.89 18.34
N ASP A 499 4.90 10.13 17.28
CA ASP A 499 4.48 10.73 16.01
C ASP A 499 3.93 9.72 14.99
N GLY A 500 3.82 8.45 15.36
CA GLY A 500 3.27 7.39 14.51
C GLY A 500 1.82 7.06 14.80
N PHE A 501 1.26 6.22 13.94
CA PHE A 501 -0.13 5.81 14.00
C PHE A 501 -0.56 5.29 15.39
N PRO A 502 -1.74 5.71 15.92
CA PRO A 502 -2.77 6.52 15.28
C PRO A 502 -2.65 8.05 15.47
N ASN A 503 -1.53 8.57 16.01
CA ASN A 503 -1.29 10.02 16.05
C ASN A 503 -0.80 10.52 14.68
N GLY A 504 -1.73 10.64 13.74
CA GLY A 504 -1.43 10.70 12.32
C GLY A 504 -1.13 9.30 11.77
N ARG A 505 -0.52 9.25 10.59
CA ARG A 505 0.01 8.03 9.95
C ARG A 505 1.21 8.42 9.11
N ARG A 506 2.36 7.84 9.41
CA ARG A 506 3.61 7.98 8.65
C ARG A 506 3.60 6.99 7.48
N LEU A 507 4.40 7.24 6.44
CA LEU A 507 4.56 6.28 5.33
C LEU A 507 5.10 4.92 5.84
N GLU A 508 5.92 4.96 6.89
CA GLU A 508 6.55 3.78 7.47
C GLU A 508 5.66 2.97 8.42
N ASP A 509 4.45 3.43 8.76
CA ASP A 509 3.62 2.74 9.75
C ASP A 509 2.97 1.46 9.17
N ASP A 510 3.23 0.31 9.81
CA ASP A 510 2.59 -0.99 9.50
C ASP A 510 1.19 -1.02 10.12
N VAL A 511 0.26 -0.26 9.51
CA VAL A 511 -1.10 -0.10 10.03
C VAL A 511 -1.86 -1.42 10.08
N THR A 512 -1.63 -2.35 9.14
CA THR A 512 -2.26 -3.68 9.18
C THR A 512 -1.88 -4.43 10.45
N ARG A 513 -0.61 -4.42 10.84
CA ARG A 513 -0.19 -5.05 12.10
C ARG A 513 -0.66 -4.26 13.33
N ILE A 514 -0.48 -2.94 13.34
CA ILE A 514 -0.85 -2.11 14.50
C ILE A 514 -2.32 -2.32 14.84
N GLU A 515 -3.20 -2.33 13.83
CA GLU A 515 -4.63 -2.51 14.05
C GLU A 515 -5.00 -3.92 14.48
N LEU A 516 -4.38 -4.96 13.90
CA LEU A 516 -4.56 -6.33 14.37
C LEU A 516 -4.15 -6.48 15.84
N GLN A 517 -3.04 -5.84 16.26
CA GLN A 517 -2.62 -5.80 17.65
C GLN A 517 -3.57 -4.97 18.54
N ALA A 518 -4.13 -3.87 18.01
CA ALA A 518 -5.11 -3.06 18.70
C ALA A 518 -6.42 -3.84 18.94
N VAL A 519 -6.93 -4.54 17.93
CA VAL A 519 -8.09 -5.44 18.07
C VAL A 519 -7.76 -6.59 19.03
N ALA A 520 -6.53 -7.09 19.04
CA ALA A 520 -6.07 -8.06 20.04
C ALA A 520 -5.90 -7.48 21.45
N GLY A 521 -6.10 -6.18 21.67
CA GLY A 521 -6.14 -5.57 22.99
C GLY A 521 -4.82 -5.00 23.51
N VAL A 522 -3.83 -4.74 22.63
CA VAL A 522 -2.57 -4.10 23.05
C VAL A 522 -2.79 -2.70 23.64
N VAL A 523 -3.82 -1.98 23.16
CA VAL A 523 -4.21 -0.66 23.66
C VAL A 523 -4.67 -0.74 25.12
N LEU A 524 -5.44 -1.77 25.48
CA LEU A 524 -5.86 -2.05 26.86
C LEU A 524 -4.64 -2.36 27.75
N ALA A 525 -3.74 -3.21 27.26
CA ALA A 525 -2.52 -3.53 28.01
C ALA A 525 -1.65 -2.30 28.26
N ALA A 526 -1.49 -1.40 27.26
CA ALA A 526 -0.71 -0.18 27.41
C ALA A 526 -1.16 0.68 28.60
N VAL A 527 -2.47 0.70 28.89
CA VAL A 527 -3.07 1.50 29.97
C VAL A 527 -3.18 0.76 31.31
N GLY A 528 -2.73 -0.49 31.38
CA GLY A 528 -2.70 -1.31 32.61
C GLY A 528 -3.83 -2.33 32.72
N LEU A 529 -4.62 -2.53 31.66
CA LEU A 529 -5.61 -3.61 31.55
C LEU A 529 -4.94 -4.82 30.89
N TRP A 530 -4.18 -5.54 31.72
CA TRP A 530 -3.28 -6.61 31.29
C TRP A 530 -4.02 -7.84 30.74
N TYR A 531 -3.27 -8.67 30.02
CA TYR A 531 -3.73 -9.96 29.51
C TYR A 531 -4.03 -10.96 30.62
N ASP A 532 -4.83 -11.97 30.29
CA ASP A 532 -5.42 -12.91 31.25
C ASP A 532 -4.40 -13.73 32.06
N ASP A 533 -3.18 -13.87 31.55
CA ASP A 533 -2.06 -14.56 32.20
C ASP A 533 -1.26 -13.65 33.17
N TYR A 534 -1.62 -12.36 33.27
CA TYR A 534 -1.15 -11.48 34.32
C TYR A 534 -2.10 -11.51 35.53
N ILE A 535 -1.60 -12.00 36.66
CA ILE A 535 -2.33 -12.05 37.93
C ILE A 535 -1.71 -11.01 38.87
N PRO A 536 -2.45 -9.94 39.23
CA PRO A 536 -1.95 -8.93 40.15
C PRO A 536 -1.42 -9.53 41.46
N GLY A 537 -0.20 -9.14 41.84
CA GLY A 537 0.47 -9.63 43.06
C GLY A 537 1.08 -11.03 42.96
N GLN A 538 0.92 -11.75 41.84
CA GLN A 538 1.53 -13.07 41.61
C GLN A 538 2.48 -13.07 40.42
N THR A 539 2.09 -12.44 39.31
CA THR A 539 2.94 -12.35 38.12
C THR A 539 3.94 -11.20 38.29
N SER A 540 5.23 -11.47 38.07
CA SER A 540 6.32 -10.52 38.31
C SER A 540 6.40 -9.38 37.28
N SER A 541 5.93 -9.63 36.05
CA SER A 541 5.98 -8.67 34.96
C SER A 541 4.66 -8.67 34.19
N PRO A 542 4.13 -7.50 33.79
CA PRO A 542 2.98 -7.41 32.88
C PRO A 542 3.30 -7.85 31.44
N VAL A 543 4.58 -7.98 31.07
CA VAL A 543 5.00 -8.54 29.77
C VAL A 543 4.97 -10.05 29.85
N THR A 544 3.76 -10.59 29.92
CA THR A 544 3.47 -12.02 29.99
C THR A 544 3.60 -12.69 28.61
N PRO A 545 3.65 -14.02 28.52
CA PRO A 545 3.65 -14.73 27.24
C PRO A 545 2.49 -14.33 26.31
N GLY A 546 1.31 -14.02 26.85
CA GLY A 546 0.16 -13.53 26.09
C GLY A 546 0.46 -12.19 25.42
N LEU A 547 0.87 -11.17 26.18
CA LEU A 547 1.23 -9.86 25.64
C LEU A 547 2.42 -9.96 24.66
N LEU A 548 3.43 -10.76 24.99
CA LEU A 548 4.58 -10.98 24.10
C LEU A 548 4.16 -11.65 22.78
N GLY A 549 3.20 -12.57 22.81
CA GLY A 549 2.63 -13.17 21.61
C GLY A 549 2.03 -12.12 20.67
N VAL A 550 1.23 -11.19 21.21
CA VAL A 550 0.62 -10.10 20.45
C VAL A 550 1.68 -9.13 19.92
N LEU A 551 2.61 -8.69 20.76
CA LEU A 551 3.66 -7.74 20.37
C LEU A 551 4.60 -8.31 19.30
N THR A 552 4.81 -9.63 19.29
CA THR A 552 5.67 -10.32 18.30
C THR A 552 4.89 -10.89 17.11
N TYR A 553 3.61 -10.57 16.99
CA TYR A 553 2.83 -10.91 15.80
C TYR A 553 3.32 -10.12 14.58
N SER A 554 3.31 -10.78 13.42
CA SER A 554 3.66 -10.18 12.14
C SER A 554 2.55 -10.47 11.12
N ALA A 555 2.12 -9.43 10.41
CA ALA A 555 1.17 -9.53 9.32
C ALA A 555 1.81 -9.89 7.97
N GLY A 556 3.14 -10.06 7.93
CA GLY A 556 3.89 -10.29 6.70
C GLY A 556 4.84 -9.12 6.40
N PRO A 557 4.65 -8.36 5.30
CA PRO A 557 5.49 -7.21 4.95
C PRO A 557 5.57 -6.20 6.11
N GLU A 558 6.77 -5.64 6.31
CA GLU A 558 7.06 -4.66 7.39
C GLU A 558 7.59 -3.34 6.84
N ALA A 559 7.79 -3.26 5.53
CA ALA A 559 8.31 -2.10 4.83
C ALA A 559 7.89 -2.19 3.36
N ASN A 560 7.86 -1.03 2.71
CA ASN A 560 7.64 -0.88 1.29
C ASN A 560 8.76 -1.54 0.45
N ASP A 561 8.45 -1.89 -0.80
CA ASP A 561 9.41 -2.52 -1.72
C ASP A 561 10.53 -1.55 -2.17
N LEU A 562 10.21 -0.26 -2.30
CA LEU A 562 11.17 0.81 -2.49
C LEU A 562 11.35 1.66 -1.22
N PRO A 563 12.59 2.09 -0.91
CA PRO A 563 12.83 2.95 0.24
C PRO A 563 12.17 4.31 0.04
N PHE A 564 11.54 4.82 1.11
CA PHE A 564 11.07 6.21 1.15
C PHE A 564 12.24 7.19 1.05
N ARG A 565 11.97 8.37 0.50
CA ARG A 565 12.94 9.45 0.30
C ARG A 565 13.04 10.31 1.54
N ALA A 566 14.24 10.81 1.82
CA ALA A 566 14.47 11.78 2.91
C ALA A 566 13.92 13.18 2.59
N GLU A 567 13.64 13.47 1.32
CA GLU A 567 13.18 14.78 0.83
C GLU A 567 11.76 14.68 0.28
N TRP A 568 11.01 15.77 0.38
CA TRP A 568 9.67 15.93 -0.18
C TRP A 568 9.62 15.49 -1.66
N PRO A 569 8.61 14.69 -2.12
CA PRO A 569 7.38 14.28 -1.42
C PRO A 569 7.48 12.97 -0.61
N TYR A 570 8.68 12.53 -0.24
CA TYR A 570 9.01 11.32 0.53
C TYR A 570 8.64 9.96 -0.10
N MET A 571 7.69 9.90 -1.03
CA MET A 571 7.38 8.67 -1.79
C MET A 571 8.43 8.40 -2.87
N ALA A 572 8.68 7.12 -3.17
CA ALA A 572 9.57 6.73 -4.24
C ALA A 572 8.98 7.11 -5.63
N PRO A 573 9.83 7.39 -6.65
CA PRO A 573 9.36 7.55 -8.01
C PRO A 573 8.61 6.31 -8.50
N PRO A 574 7.62 6.46 -9.40
CA PRO A 574 6.88 5.34 -9.95
C PRO A 574 7.80 4.38 -10.69
N HIS A 575 7.54 3.09 -10.52
CA HIS A 575 8.12 2.01 -11.30
C HIS A 575 8.00 2.29 -12.79
N ARG A 576 9.01 1.85 -13.53
CA ARG A 576 9.12 2.05 -14.96
C ARG A 576 8.74 0.80 -15.73
N GLY A 577 7.80 0.91 -16.67
CA GLY A 577 7.31 -0.23 -17.46
C GLY A 577 8.38 -0.98 -18.26
N TYR A 578 9.48 -0.34 -18.65
CA TYR A 578 10.55 -0.98 -19.44
C TYR A 578 11.50 -1.86 -18.60
N ASP A 579 11.88 -1.40 -17.41
CA ASP A 579 12.87 -2.06 -16.53
C ASP A 579 12.18 -2.86 -15.41
N TYR A 580 10.85 -2.88 -15.41
CA TYR A 580 10.04 -3.59 -14.43
C TYR A 580 10.26 -5.10 -14.54
N VAL A 581 10.86 -5.68 -13.50
CA VAL A 581 10.76 -7.12 -13.23
C VAL A 581 9.79 -7.24 -12.08
N LYS A 582 8.64 -7.90 -12.32
CA LYS A 582 7.71 -8.31 -11.26
C LYS A 582 8.39 -9.32 -10.35
N LYS A 583 9.29 -8.84 -9.49
CA LYS A 583 9.75 -9.58 -8.32
C LYS A 583 8.59 -9.49 -7.33
N LEU A 584 7.59 -10.35 -7.50
CA LEU A 584 6.77 -10.77 -6.35
C LEU A 584 7.78 -11.06 -5.25
N THR A 585 7.78 -10.27 -4.18
CA THR A 585 8.72 -10.34 -3.05
C THR A 585 8.97 -11.79 -2.67
N THR A 586 10.02 -12.42 -3.24
CA THR A 586 10.13 -13.87 -3.16
C THR A 586 10.45 -14.25 -1.73
N GLY A 587 9.60 -15.10 -1.15
CA GLY A 587 10.06 -16.21 -0.34
C GLY A 587 11.08 -16.94 -1.18
N ILE A 588 12.32 -16.82 -0.75
CA ILE A 588 13.47 -17.30 -1.47
C ILE A 588 13.26 -18.79 -1.81
N ARG A 589 13.17 -19.13 -3.08
CA ARG A 589 14.06 -20.16 -3.62
C ARG A 589 15.03 -19.42 -4.53
N ARG A 590 16.27 -19.26 -4.05
CA ARG A 590 17.40 -19.19 -4.96
C ARG A 590 17.62 -20.62 -5.39
N ASP A 591 17.06 -20.97 -6.53
CA ASP A 591 17.72 -21.94 -7.38
C ASP A 591 18.56 -21.10 -8.33
N ASP A 592 19.87 -21.31 -8.29
CA ASP A 592 20.84 -20.76 -9.22
C ASP A 592 20.57 -21.33 -10.64
N ASP A 593 19.41 -21.04 -11.22
CA ASP A 593 19.07 -21.50 -12.56
C ASP A 593 19.14 -20.32 -13.53
N PRO A 594 20.22 -20.22 -14.34
CA PRO A 594 20.17 -19.41 -15.53
C PRO A 594 19.14 -20.07 -16.43
N THR A 595 17.93 -19.51 -16.45
CA THR A 595 16.97 -19.79 -17.51
C THR A 595 17.26 -18.81 -18.65
N PRO A 596 18.04 -19.17 -19.68
CA PRO A 596 18.03 -18.42 -20.91
C PRO A 596 16.71 -18.69 -21.61
N ALA A 597 15.95 -17.61 -21.83
CA ALA A 597 14.93 -17.44 -22.84
C ALA A 597 14.56 -18.70 -23.65
N SER A 598 13.55 -19.44 -23.18
CA SER A 598 12.84 -20.42 -23.99
C SER A 598 11.34 -20.10 -23.95
N ALA A 599 10.97 -18.94 -24.50
CA ALA A 599 9.58 -18.54 -24.72
C ALA A 599 9.14 -18.65 -26.19
N LEU A 600 9.92 -19.32 -27.05
CA LEU A 600 9.52 -19.72 -28.41
C LEU A 600 10.07 -21.10 -28.84
N GLY A 601 10.64 -21.90 -27.93
CA GLY A 601 11.29 -23.16 -28.29
C GLY A 601 12.57 -23.00 -29.12
N ILE A 602 13.15 -21.80 -29.17
CA ILE A 602 14.42 -21.52 -29.83
C ILE A 602 15.46 -21.31 -28.72
N SER A 603 16.19 -22.37 -28.36
CA SER A 603 17.42 -22.23 -27.60
C SER A 603 18.41 -21.36 -28.39
N ALA A 604 19.13 -20.44 -27.73
CA ALA A 604 20.23 -19.74 -28.39
C ALA A 604 21.17 -20.77 -29.07
N PRO A 605 21.54 -20.59 -30.34
CA PRO A 605 22.32 -21.58 -31.07
C PRO A 605 23.65 -21.82 -30.34
N VAL A 606 24.02 -23.09 -30.13
CA VAL A 606 25.25 -23.45 -29.40
C VAL A 606 26.54 -23.01 -30.12
N GLY A 607 26.43 -22.56 -31.37
CA GLY A 607 27.45 -21.79 -32.08
C GLY A 607 26.90 -21.13 -33.35
N GLN A 608 27.57 -20.08 -33.84
CA GLN A 608 27.21 -19.37 -35.08
C GLN A 608 28.42 -18.84 -35.82
N PHE A 609 28.32 -18.64 -37.13
CA PHE A 609 29.29 -17.78 -37.83
C PHE A 609 29.13 -16.30 -37.42
N VAL A 610 30.23 -15.56 -37.41
CA VAL A 610 30.28 -14.15 -37.01
C VAL A 610 30.67 -13.30 -38.23
N GLY A 611 29.73 -12.53 -38.74
CA GLY A 611 29.92 -11.74 -39.97
C GLY A 611 29.90 -12.60 -41.24
N GLN A 612 30.19 -12.01 -42.39
CA GLN A 612 30.44 -12.75 -43.63
C GLN A 612 31.89 -13.24 -43.70
N ASN A 613 32.13 -14.31 -44.46
CA ASN A 613 33.49 -14.68 -44.83
C ASN A 613 34.13 -13.57 -45.65
N PHE A 614 35.45 -13.40 -45.51
CA PHE A 614 36.18 -12.38 -46.24
C PHE A 614 37.55 -12.91 -46.71
N PRO A 615 37.93 -12.66 -47.98
CA PRO A 615 37.14 -12.05 -49.04
C PRO A 615 35.98 -12.95 -49.54
N ASN A 616 34.92 -12.34 -50.08
CA ASN A 616 33.79 -13.01 -50.74
C ASN A 616 33.26 -12.11 -51.89
N PRO A 617 33.37 -12.49 -53.18
CA PRO A 617 33.91 -13.75 -53.69
C PRO A 617 35.37 -13.98 -53.31
N ALA A 618 35.71 -15.23 -53.01
CA ALA A 618 37.05 -15.71 -52.71
C ALA A 618 37.76 -16.04 -54.03
N ALA A 619 39.03 -15.63 -54.20
CA ALA A 619 39.85 -16.03 -55.35
C ALA A 619 40.74 -17.23 -55.00
N THR A 620 41.64 -17.05 -54.04
CA THR A 620 42.57 -18.11 -53.57
C THR A 620 42.27 -18.57 -52.15
N GLU A 621 41.63 -17.72 -51.33
CA GLU A 621 41.34 -18.00 -49.93
C GLU A 621 40.13 -17.22 -49.41
N THR A 622 39.54 -17.68 -48.32
CA THR A 622 38.58 -16.92 -47.51
C THR A 622 38.66 -17.30 -46.04
N GLN A 623 38.44 -16.32 -45.15
CA GLN A 623 38.40 -16.55 -43.70
C GLN A 623 36.96 -16.63 -43.21
N LEU A 624 36.71 -17.60 -42.34
CA LEU A 624 35.44 -17.82 -41.67
C LEU A 624 35.62 -17.61 -40.17
N ARG A 625 34.90 -16.64 -39.61
CA ARG A 625 34.86 -16.42 -38.15
C ARG A 625 33.62 -17.08 -37.59
N PHE A 626 33.75 -17.79 -36.46
CA PHE A 626 32.63 -18.41 -35.77
C PHE A 626 32.79 -18.29 -34.25
N HIS A 627 31.67 -18.31 -33.54
CA HIS A 627 31.60 -18.26 -32.08
C HIS A 627 30.89 -19.53 -31.57
N VAL A 628 31.41 -20.11 -30.49
CA VAL A 628 30.83 -21.28 -29.82
C VAL A 628 30.47 -20.90 -28.39
N ASN A 629 29.23 -21.18 -27.97
CA ASN A 629 28.67 -20.75 -26.69
C ASN A 629 28.89 -21.77 -25.55
N ALA A 630 29.29 -23.01 -25.87
CA ALA A 630 29.51 -24.09 -24.90
C ALA A 630 30.62 -25.04 -25.36
N VAL A 631 31.32 -25.68 -24.43
CA VAL A 631 32.34 -26.69 -24.77
C VAL A 631 31.73 -27.83 -25.59
N GLY A 632 32.36 -28.20 -26.71
CA GLY A 632 31.81 -29.23 -27.58
C GLY A 632 32.70 -29.62 -28.76
N ASN A 633 32.43 -30.79 -29.34
CA ASN A 633 33.05 -31.25 -30.58
C ASN A 633 32.54 -30.39 -31.74
N THR A 634 33.40 -29.53 -32.27
CA THR A 634 33.05 -28.54 -33.29
C THR A 634 33.68 -28.89 -34.63
N ARG A 635 32.88 -28.84 -35.69
CA ARG A 635 33.33 -28.99 -37.08
C ARG A 635 32.91 -27.79 -37.92
N VAL A 636 33.79 -27.38 -38.82
CA VAL A 636 33.45 -26.46 -39.92
C VAL A 636 33.68 -27.21 -41.22
N VAL A 637 32.62 -27.48 -41.97
CA VAL A 637 32.64 -28.35 -43.16
C VAL A 637 32.14 -27.58 -44.37
N VAL A 638 32.84 -27.67 -45.50
CA VAL A 638 32.46 -26.99 -46.75
C VAL A 638 31.85 -28.02 -47.71
N TYR A 639 30.70 -27.67 -48.28
CA TYR A 639 29.95 -28.47 -49.24
C TYR A 639 29.77 -27.72 -50.57
N ASP A 640 29.65 -28.46 -51.67
CA ASP A 640 29.18 -27.92 -52.95
C ASP A 640 27.65 -27.72 -52.95
N VAL A 641 27.09 -27.12 -54.02
CA VAL A 641 25.63 -26.91 -54.15
C VAL A 641 24.81 -28.19 -54.26
N HIS A 642 25.43 -29.33 -54.55
CA HIS A 642 24.78 -30.64 -54.61
C HIS A 642 24.81 -31.37 -53.25
N GLY A 643 25.45 -30.79 -52.24
CA GLY A 643 25.58 -31.36 -50.89
C GLY A 643 26.76 -32.31 -50.73
N ASN A 644 27.67 -32.40 -51.71
CA ASN A 644 28.90 -33.20 -51.56
C ASN A 644 29.90 -32.47 -50.67
N GLN A 645 30.49 -33.17 -49.72
CA GLN A 645 31.51 -32.61 -48.85
C GLN A 645 32.81 -32.35 -49.64
N VAL A 646 33.24 -31.09 -49.68
CA VAL A 646 34.50 -30.66 -50.33
C VAL A 646 35.67 -30.79 -49.36
N THR A 647 35.53 -30.24 -48.15
CA THR A 647 36.60 -30.31 -47.12
C THR A 647 36.05 -30.08 -45.71
N THR A 648 36.83 -30.43 -44.68
CA THR A 648 36.56 -30.08 -43.27
C THR A 648 37.70 -29.20 -42.76
N LEU A 649 37.39 -27.97 -42.37
CA LEU A 649 38.36 -26.95 -41.93
C LEU A 649 38.65 -27.01 -40.43
N VAL A 650 37.69 -27.45 -39.64
CA VAL A 650 37.81 -27.63 -38.18
C VAL A 650 37.18 -28.97 -37.84
N ASN A 651 37.82 -29.74 -36.96
CA ASN A 651 37.26 -30.98 -36.39
C ASN A 651 37.94 -31.29 -35.05
N GLN A 652 37.54 -30.57 -34.01
CA GLN A 652 38.14 -30.73 -32.67
C GLN A 652 37.15 -30.33 -31.58
N ARG A 653 37.43 -30.73 -30.34
CA ARG A 653 36.73 -30.20 -29.18
C ARG A 653 37.26 -28.79 -28.89
N VAL A 654 36.35 -27.82 -28.74
CA VAL A 654 36.70 -26.41 -28.47
C VAL A 654 35.99 -25.92 -27.21
N GLU A 655 36.63 -24.99 -26.51
CA GLU A 655 36.04 -24.25 -25.38
C GLU A 655 35.18 -23.08 -25.90
N PRO A 656 34.29 -22.50 -25.07
CA PRO A 656 33.51 -21.33 -25.45
C PRO A 656 34.39 -20.16 -25.90
N GLY A 657 34.08 -19.53 -27.03
CA GLY A 657 34.88 -18.45 -27.58
C GLY A 657 34.69 -18.21 -29.08
N THR A 658 35.36 -17.15 -29.58
CA THR A 658 35.39 -16.80 -31.01
C THR A 658 36.65 -17.33 -31.67
N TYR A 659 36.49 -18.01 -32.79
CA TYR A 659 37.54 -18.64 -33.58
C TYR A 659 37.50 -18.13 -35.02
N VAL A 660 38.65 -18.21 -35.69
CA VAL A 660 38.78 -17.95 -37.13
C VAL A 660 39.42 -19.17 -37.77
N THR A 661 38.82 -19.67 -38.85
CA THR A 661 39.40 -20.69 -39.71
C THR A 661 39.51 -20.16 -41.14
N LYS A 662 40.38 -20.78 -41.94
CA LYS A 662 40.69 -20.36 -43.31
C LYS A 662 40.36 -21.50 -44.26
N TRP A 663 39.74 -21.18 -45.39
CA TRP A 663 39.60 -22.10 -46.51
C TRP A 663 40.46 -21.65 -47.68
N GLU A 664 41.34 -22.55 -48.14
CA GLU A 664 42.16 -22.42 -49.35
C GLU A 664 41.78 -23.54 -50.31
N PRO A 665 40.80 -23.33 -51.22
CA PRO A 665 40.38 -24.38 -52.14
C PRO A 665 41.52 -24.76 -53.10
N THR A 666 41.65 -26.05 -53.41
CA THR A 666 42.64 -26.59 -54.36
C THR A 666 42.20 -26.36 -55.81
N GLN A 667 43.13 -26.45 -56.79
CA GLN A 667 42.86 -26.07 -58.19
C GLN A 667 41.71 -26.85 -58.85
N ASP A 668 41.42 -28.06 -58.38
CA ASP A 668 40.34 -28.95 -58.81
C ASP A 668 38.95 -28.57 -58.29
N VAL A 669 38.85 -27.64 -57.33
CA VAL A 669 37.58 -27.08 -56.84
C VAL A 669 37.11 -25.98 -57.82
N PRO A 670 36.01 -26.16 -58.59
CA PRO A 670 35.60 -25.21 -59.62
C PRO A 670 35.07 -23.88 -59.04
N SER A 671 35.16 -22.79 -59.81
CA SER A 671 34.45 -21.54 -59.48
C SER A 671 32.95 -21.80 -59.33
N GLY A 672 32.33 -21.25 -58.30
CA GLY A 672 30.94 -21.55 -57.97
C GLY A 672 30.53 -21.14 -56.56
N THR A 673 29.30 -21.49 -56.19
CA THR A 673 28.78 -21.30 -54.84
C THR A 673 29.06 -22.53 -53.98
N TYR A 674 29.48 -22.31 -52.74
CA TYR A 674 29.72 -23.32 -51.72
C TYR A 674 29.00 -22.95 -50.43
N LEU A 675 28.75 -23.94 -49.58
CA LEU A 675 28.13 -23.77 -48.26
C LEU A 675 29.07 -24.29 -47.18
N ALA A 676 29.50 -23.41 -46.27
CA ALA A 676 30.16 -23.82 -45.04
C ALA A 676 29.12 -24.06 -43.96
N GLN A 677 29.19 -25.19 -43.27
CA GLN A 677 28.36 -25.54 -42.13
C GLN A 677 29.20 -25.59 -40.86
N LEU A 678 28.71 -24.94 -39.81
CA LEU A 678 29.22 -25.09 -38.44
C LEU A 678 28.38 -26.17 -37.74
N VAL A 679 29.04 -27.20 -37.25
CA VAL A 679 28.44 -28.34 -36.54
C VAL A 679 29.02 -28.37 -35.12
N VAL A 680 28.17 -28.46 -34.10
CA VAL A 680 28.59 -28.59 -32.70
C VAL A 680 27.87 -29.79 -32.09
N ASN A 681 28.63 -30.71 -31.47
CA ASN A 681 28.13 -31.95 -30.86
C ASN A 681 27.25 -32.79 -31.80
N GLY A 682 27.56 -32.79 -33.10
CA GLY A 682 26.85 -33.58 -34.11
C GLY A 682 25.68 -32.87 -34.79
N SER A 683 25.27 -31.70 -34.32
CA SER A 683 24.16 -30.91 -34.91
C SER A 683 24.69 -29.73 -35.72
N THR A 684 24.18 -29.51 -36.93
CA THR A 684 24.46 -28.30 -37.71
C THR A 684 23.75 -27.11 -37.05
N VAL A 685 24.52 -26.10 -36.66
CA VAL A 685 24.04 -24.96 -35.84
C VAL A 685 24.08 -23.64 -36.60
N SER A 686 24.87 -23.54 -37.67
CA SER A 686 24.92 -22.37 -38.55
C SER A 686 25.44 -22.74 -39.93
N SER A 687 25.13 -21.92 -40.94
CA SER A 687 25.61 -22.11 -42.31
C SER A 687 25.94 -20.77 -42.95
N MET A 688 26.91 -20.75 -43.85
CA MET A 688 27.42 -19.56 -44.53
C MET A 688 27.68 -19.87 -46.01
N LYS A 689 27.17 -19.01 -46.90
CA LYS A 689 27.46 -19.08 -48.32
C LYS A 689 28.86 -18.52 -48.60
N ILE A 690 29.64 -19.25 -49.37
CA ILE A 690 30.91 -18.80 -49.94
C ILE A 690 30.78 -18.78 -51.46
N THR A 691 31.17 -17.68 -52.10
CA THR A 691 31.32 -17.63 -53.56
C THR A 691 32.79 -17.76 -53.87
N LEU A 692 33.17 -18.73 -54.70
CA LEU A 692 34.53 -18.89 -55.22
C LEU A 692 34.54 -18.42 -56.68
N GLU A 693 35.36 -17.42 -56.98
CA GLU A 693 35.52 -16.84 -58.31
C GLU A 693 37.01 -16.72 -58.61
N ARG A 694 37.52 -17.62 -59.44
CA ARG A 694 38.94 -17.72 -59.84
C ARG A 694 39.20 -17.17 -61.23
#